data_AF-A0ABD2MRV9-F1
#
_entry.id   AF-A0ABD2MRV9-F1
#
_cell.length_a   1.000
_cell.length_b   1.000
_cell.length_c   1.000
_cell.angle_alpha   90.00
_cell.angle_beta   90.00
_cell.angle_gamma   90.00
#
_symmetry.space_group_name_H-M   'P 1'
#
loop_
_entity.id
_entity.type
_entity.pdbx_description
1 polymer ?
#
loop_
_entity_poly.entity_id
_entity_poly.type
_entity_poly.pdbx_seq_one_letter_code
_entity_poly.pdbx_strand_id
1 'polypeptide(L)'
;IYLVEKNEYFHSKPSQLDLYPNEEIDTEWTFNSKLDVPRQSKIHCAMRVVSNNNELVGLPFDVFVTINASSEYSQICATPRYMDFGEIPWGSLKEVEFKIYNFGKSAVCYMLQAIHVATGSRCEEINISCSKGKLIPNDNTTVKISFESKKPKEHVIQIVYYTRINEFTEALTSNSAVDLFSMRYNCIHPAVQIEECVEHNLGRIFSKLDVWYLFGVNSINEQLITVGEDETKTVKIYLPSFECHDKMHWVRFVLRNITNFDVTATLSRVRMCQCQAKEISKSLSFRQKVFLCPHRNMLTMKISNDIIAGHSFQFLDILMNFNLTSSEEIAYDLRLTQNRHIQLCFRMNNVPRETQKLCSYNSFKCKRFLNMFIGAKEPPYQTYWLYNNTSQAARYQLIDLDLTSLNDVEGFSVISCFNNSGIVPPFASKPILFRFHPIEAKKYQVTLPLILGSEKVALKLSGRGTYKYDHNLMQKFNSNIPKMSLNLGELPVTLSVDYLTVEAFPVWNTIDKLIYIRNVTKNRVMEYTWQKCSIGGIIEIKADKPSDLLQPQQTIGVLLNFKSFENPVIATINLSCKIVDVTQNEIHMESVERYQKKQEEIDQYFLIDDKGTHTLVNCSYRKIIEVFILFQTKSFGMDVPMCHCIKPQCNSIAHSRLTRAGQCVHYFQSAFVVEFPP
;
A
#
# COMPACT_ATOMS: atom_id res chain seq x y z
N ILE A 1 -40.66 18.23 -76.87
CA ILE A 1 -41.32 17.18 -76.04
C ILE A 1 -41.91 17.84 -74.80
N TYR A 2 -43.18 17.54 -74.46
CA TYR A 2 -43.82 18.05 -73.24
C TYR A 2 -43.82 16.96 -72.14
N LEU A 3 -42.89 17.03 -71.19
CA LEU A 3 -42.94 16.13 -70.03
C LEU A 3 -43.98 16.67 -69.03
N VAL A 4 -45.20 16.13 -69.10
CA VAL A 4 -46.25 16.49 -68.13
C VAL A 4 -46.10 15.59 -66.91
N GLU A 5 -45.25 15.98 -65.98
CA GLU A 5 -45.11 15.30 -64.68
C GLU A 5 -46.39 15.46 -63.86
N LYS A 6 -47.15 14.36 -63.71
CA LYS A 6 -48.19 14.21 -62.67
C LYS A 6 -47.76 13.13 -61.69
N ASN A 7 -46.65 13.33 -60.99
CA ASN A 7 -46.27 12.46 -59.89
C ASN A 7 -45.69 13.29 -58.74
N GLU A 8 -46.26 13.18 -57.55
CA GLU A 8 -45.85 13.94 -56.35
C GLU A 8 -44.45 13.57 -55.84
N TYR A 9 -43.86 12.47 -56.34
CA TYR A 9 -42.60 11.93 -55.84
C TYR A 9 -41.41 12.08 -56.79
N PHE A 10 -41.65 12.48 -58.06
CA PHE A 10 -40.61 12.59 -59.08
C PHE A 10 -40.58 14.00 -59.65
N HIS A 11 -39.36 14.51 -59.81
CA HIS A 11 -39.10 15.79 -60.45
C HIS A 11 -38.00 15.62 -61.50
N SER A 12 -38.32 15.96 -62.73
CA SER A 12 -37.40 16.01 -63.86
C SER A 12 -36.82 17.42 -64.02
N LYS A 13 -35.53 17.51 -64.36
CA LYS A 13 -34.91 18.77 -64.79
C LYS A 13 -34.20 18.57 -66.13
N PRO A 14 -34.57 19.32 -67.19
CA PRO A 14 -35.74 20.21 -67.30
C PRO A 14 -37.08 19.44 -67.41
N SER A 15 -38.17 20.03 -66.95
CA SER A 15 -39.54 19.50 -67.12
C SER A 15 -40.11 19.71 -68.53
N GLN A 16 -39.37 20.38 -69.41
CA GLN A 16 -39.70 20.54 -70.83
C GLN A 16 -38.41 20.63 -71.64
N LEU A 17 -38.34 19.86 -72.72
CA LEU A 17 -37.16 19.75 -73.57
C LEU A 17 -37.60 19.65 -75.03
N ASP A 18 -36.93 20.36 -75.92
CA ASP A 18 -37.07 20.17 -77.36
C ASP A 18 -36.06 19.11 -77.81
N LEU A 19 -36.50 18.19 -78.67
CA LEU A 19 -35.69 17.09 -79.18
C LEU A 19 -35.70 17.19 -80.70
N TYR A 20 -34.53 17.46 -81.30
CA TYR A 20 -34.36 17.56 -82.74
C TYR A 20 -34.24 16.15 -83.38
N PRO A 21 -34.42 16.04 -84.71
CA PRO A 21 -34.29 14.74 -85.39
C PRO A 21 -32.91 14.11 -85.16
N ASN A 22 -32.90 12.84 -84.73
CA ASN A 22 -31.72 12.05 -84.38
C ASN A 22 -30.89 12.59 -83.19
N GLU A 23 -31.47 13.46 -82.37
CA GLU A 23 -30.84 13.92 -81.14
C GLU A 23 -31.16 12.97 -79.98
N GLU A 24 -30.15 12.71 -79.14
CA GLU A 24 -30.29 11.99 -77.88
C GLU A 24 -30.05 12.99 -76.74
N ILE A 25 -30.96 13.02 -75.77
CA ILE A 25 -30.88 13.94 -74.63
C ILE A 25 -30.96 13.12 -73.34
N ASP A 26 -29.96 13.29 -72.49
CA ASP A 26 -29.95 12.76 -71.13
C ASP A 26 -30.87 13.59 -70.23
N THR A 27 -31.68 12.91 -69.41
CA THR A 27 -32.53 13.58 -68.43
C THR A 27 -32.27 13.04 -67.03
N GLU A 28 -32.07 13.95 -66.07
CA GLU A 28 -31.89 13.58 -64.66
C GLU A 28 -33.21 13.68 -63.90
N TRP A 29 -33.60 12.58 -63.26
CA TRP A 29 -34.85 12.47 -62.51
C TRP A 29 -34.53 12.33 -61.03
N THR A 30 -35.10 13.19 -60.20
CA THR A 30 -34.95 13.13 -58.74
C THR A 30 -36.18 12.49 -58.12
N PHE A 31 -35.98 11.44 -57.33
CA PHE A 31 -37.04 10.78 -56.58
C PHE A 31 -36.98 11.14 -55.10
N ASN A 32 -38.06 11.75 -54.59
CA ASN A 32 -38.19 12.10 -53.17
C ASN A 32 -39.37 11.33 -52.57
N SER A 33 -39.08 10.34 -51.71
CA SER A 33 -40.13 9.60 -51.02
C SER A 33 -39.70 9.12 -49.63
N LYS A 34 -40.64 9.08 -48.69
CA LYS A 34 -40.49 8.44 -47.38
C LYS A 34 -40.96 6.99 -47.53
N LEU A 35 -40.10 6.05 -47.93
CA LEU A 35 -40.55 4.68 -48.27
C LEU A 35 -40.10 3.62 -47.28
N ASP A 36 -41.09 3.01 -46.64
CA ASP A 36 -41.00 1.70 -45.99
C ASP A 36 -41.63 0.57 -46.86
N VAL A 37 -42.12 0.88 -48.07
CA VAL A 37 -42.85 -0.08 -48.94
C VAL A 37 -42.41 0.05 -50.40
N PRO A 38 -42.18 -1.06 -51.13
CA PRO A 38 -41.95 -1.02 -52.57
C PRO A 38 -43.10 -0.33 -53.32
N ARG A 39 -42.79 0.60 -54.22
CA ARG A 39 -43.76 1.30 -55.05
C ARG A 39 -43.38 1.24 -56.51
N GLN A 40 -44.37 0.93 -57.33
CA GLN A 40 -44.30 1.10 -58.77
C GLN A 40 -45.03 2.41 -59.13
N SER A 41 -44.31 3.32 -59.76
CA SER A 41 -44.83 4.61 -60.23
C SER A 41 -44.71 4.69 -61.73
N LYS A 42 -45.76 5.15 -62.41
CA LYS A 42 -45.72 5.44 -63.85
C LYS A 42 -45.53 6.94 -64.05
N ILE A 43 -44.54 7.31 -64.84
CA ILE A 43 -44.33 8.66 -65.32
C ILE A 43 -44.90 8.74 -66.73
N HIS A 44 -45.65 9.81 -66.97
CA HIS A 44 -46.32 10.08 -68.21
C HIS A 44 -45.57 11.16 -68.99
N CYS A 45 -45.04 10.79 -70.16
CA CYS A 45 -44.30 11.67 -71.03
C CYS A 45 -45.15 11.96 -72.27
N ALA A 46 -45.62 13.19 -72.43
CA ALA A 46 -46.48 13.58 -73.56
C ALA A 46 -45.63 14.20 -74.68
N MET A 47 -45.35 13.45 -75.74
CA MET A 47 -44.59 13.94 -76.87
C MET A 47 -45.52 14.67 -77.83
N ARG A 48 -45.10 15.84 -78.31
CA ARG A 48 -45.79 16.57 -79.38
C ARG A 48 -44.77 16.96 -80.44
N VAL A 49 -45.15 16.74 -81.69
CA VAL A 49 -44.35 17.17 -82.84
C VAL A 49 -44.65 18.64 -83.09
N VAL A 50 -43.59 19.43 -83.19
CA VAL A 50 -43.66 20.86 -83.50
C VAL A 50 -43.11 21.03 -84.91
N SER A 51 -43.86 21.67 -85.80
CA SER A 51 -43.38 22.02 -87.13
C SER A 51 -42.31 23.11 -87.07
N ASN A 52 -41.59 23.31 -88.18
CA ASN A 52 -40.60 24.39 -88.31
C ASN A 52 -41.17 25.80 -88.06
N ASN A 53 -42.50 25.97 -88.10
CA ASN A 53 -43.20 27.23 -87.83
C ASN A 53 -43.71 27.34 -86.38
N ASN A 54 -43.24 26.48 -85.46
CA ASN A 54 -43.70 26.40 -84.07
C ASN A 54 -45.17 25.98 -83.88
N GLU A 55 -45.83 25.46 -84.92
CA GLU A 55 -47.18 24.92 -84.81
C GLU A 55 -47.17 23.45 -84.42
N LEU A 56 -48.05 23.05 -83.49
CA LEU A 56 -48.21 21.66 -83.07
C LEU A 56 -48.86 20.85 -84.21
N VAL A 57 -48.19 19.77 -84.62
CA VAL A 57 -48.65 18.91 -85.71
C VAL A 57 -49.03 17.54 -85.17
N GLY A 58 -50.26 17.10 -85.48
CA GLY A 58 -50.76 15.77 -85.13
C GLY A 58 -51.26 15.63 -83.69
N LEU A 59 -51.67 14.41 -83.36
CA LEU A 59 -52.09 14.04 -82.00
C LEU A 59 -50.87 13.82 -81.10
N PRO A 60 -50.96 14.13 -79.80
CA PRO A 60 -49.90 13.83 -78.85
C PRO A 60 -49.62 12.32 -78.80
N PHE A 61 -48.34 11.98 -78.64
CA PHE A 61 -47.89 10.61 -78.45
C PHE A 61 -47.46 10.43 -77.00
N ASP A 62 -48.15 9.57 -76.27
CA ASP A 62 -47.91 9.35 -74.85
C ASP A 62 -46.96 8.17 -74.64
N VAL A 63 -45.86 8.41 -73.91
CA VAL A 63 -44.89 7.39 -73.49
C VAL A 63 -44.98 7.24 -71.98
N PHE A 64 -45.11 6.00 -71.52
CA PHE A 64 -45.15 5.70 -70.08
C PHE A 64 -43.84 5.05 -69.65
N VAL A 65 -43.16 5.66 -68.68
CA VAL A 65 -41.98 5.07 -68.04
C VAL A 65 -42.40 4.53 -66.68
N THR A 66 -42.17 3.24 -66.45
CA THR A 66 -42.51 2.61 -65.17
C THR A 66 -41.26 2.52 -64.31
N ILE A 67 -41.30 3.16 -63.14
CA ILE A 67 -40.23 3.13 -62.14
C ILE A 67 -40.64 2.22 -61.00
N ASN A 68 -39.82 1.21 -60.74
CA ASN A 68 -39.95 0.35 -59.58
C ASN A 68 -38.96 0.84 -58.50
N ALA A 69 -39.48 1.45 -57.44
CA ALA A 69 -38.71 1.79 -56.26
C ALA A 69 -38.94 0.72 -55.18
N SER A 70 -37.87 0.17 -54.61
CA SER A 70 -37.94 -0.70 -53.44
C SER A 70 -37.05 -0.14 -52.35
N SER A 71 -37.51 -0.21 -51.10
CA SER A 71 -36.67 0.08 -49.93
C SER A 71 -36.29 -1.24 -49.29
N GLU A 72 -34.99 -1.44 -49.08
CA GLU A 72 -34.45 -2.59 -48.36
C GLU A 72 -33.70 -2.08 -47.12
N TYR A 73 -34.02 -2.68 -45.98
CA TYR A 73 -33.37 -2.38 -44.72
C TYR A 73 -31.95 -2.96 -44.72
N SER A 74 -30.96 -2.09 -44.54
CA SER A 74 -29.56 -2.49 -44.35
C SER A 74 -29.06 -1.95 -43.02
N GLN A 75 -28.44 -2.83 -42.22
CA GLN A 75 -27.91 -2.51 -40.91
C GLN A 75 -26.42 -2.85 -40.87
N ILE A 76 -25.64 -1.99 -40.21
CA ILE A 76 -24.22 -2.25 -39.97
C ILE A 76 -24.09 -3.05 -38.67
N CYS A 77 -23.23 -4.07 -38.68
CA CYS A 77 -22.90 -4.87 -37.50
C CYS A 77 -21.40 -4.77 -37.18
N ALA A 78 -21.04 -4.74 -35.90
CA ALA A 78 -19.65 -4.81 -35.45
C ALA A 78 -19.22 -6.25 -35.13
N THR A 79 -17.92 -6.54 -35.27
CA THR A 79 -17.26 -7.74 -34.72
C THR A 79 -15.89 -7.36 -34.14
N PRO A 80 -15.64 -7.57 -32.84
CA PRO A 80 -16.63 -7.97 -31.82
C PRO A 80 -17.69 -6.88 -31.58
N ARG A 81 -18.81 -7.22 -30.92
CA ARG A 81 -19.85 -6.24 -30.51
C ARG A 81 -19.63 -5.64 -29.13
N TYR A 82 -18.78 -6.27 -28.31
CA TYR A 82 -18.49 -5.86 -26.95
C TYR A 82 -17.01 -6.10 -26.64
N MET A 83 -16.41 -5.22 -25.84
CA MET A 83 -15.09 -5.44 -25.26
C MET A 83 -15.04 -4.96 -23.81
N ASP A 84 -14.47 -5.79 -22.93
CA ASP A 84 -14.19 -5.42 -21.55
C ASP A 84 -12.68 -5.26 -21.37
N PHE A 85 -12.24 -4.06 -20.98
CA PHE A 85 -10.83 -3.80 -20.70
C PHE A 85 -10.47 -4.04 -19.24
N GLY A 86 -11.46 -4.34 -18.37
CA GLY A 86 -11.24 -4.45 -16.93
C GLY A 86 -10.68 -3.16 -16.34
N GLU A 87 -9.67 -3.29 -15.48
CA GLU A 87 -8.97 -2.16 -14.88
C GLU A 87 -7.97 -1.55 -15.86
N ILE A 88 -8.08 -0.24 -16.08
CA ILE A 88 -7.12 0.53 -16.86
C ILE A 88 -6.44 1.60 -15.98
N PRO A 89 -5.13 1.83 -16.15
CA PRO A 89 -4.46 2.89 -15.43
C PRO A 89 -5.00 4.26 -15.84
N TRP A 90 -5.19 5.11 -14.85
CA TRP A 90 -5.44 6.54 -15.05
C TRP A 90 -4.42 7.14 -16.02
N GLY A 91 -4.90 7.91 -17.00
CA GLY A 91 -4.06 8.61 -17.99
C GLY A 91 -3.39 7.68 -19.00
N SER A 92 -3.73 6.39 -19.04
CA SER A 92 -3.20 5.49 -20.06
C SER A 92 -3.97 5.65 -21.37
N LEU A 93 -3.21 5.81 -22.46
CA LEU A 93 -3.76 5.75 -23.82
C LEU A 93 -4.08 4.29 -24.16
N LYS A 94 -5.32 4.04 -24.57
CA LYS A 94 -5.78 2.74 -25.06
C LYS A 94 -6.22 2.87 -26.50
N GLU A 95 -5.86 1.87 -27.29
CA GLU A 95 -6.28 1.73 -28.68
C GLU A 95 -6.96 0.38 -28.88
N VAL A 96 -8.07 0.36 -29.60
CA VAL A 96 -8.83 -0.84 -29.94
C VAL A 96 -9.31 -0.77 -31.37
N GLU A 97 -9.33 -1.92 -32.04
CA GLU A 97 -9.84 -2.04 -33.40
C GLU A 97 -10.99 -3.04 -33.43
N PHE A 98 -12.06 -2.70 -34.15
CA PHE A 98 -13.15 -3.63 -34.46
C PHE A 98 -13.58 -3.45 -35.91
N LYS A 99 -14.14 -4.50 -36.50
CA LYS A 99 -14.62 -4.46 -37.88
C LYS A 99 -16.11 -4.18 -37.92
N ILE A 100 -16.53 -3.36 -38.88
CA ILE A 100 -17.94 -3.13 -39.18
C ILE A 100 -18.27 -3.70 -40.55
N TYR A 101 -19.41 -4.36 -40.65
CA TYR A 101 -19.86 -5.08 -41.83
C TYR A 101 -21.24 -4.59 -42.25
N ASN A 102 -21.46 -4.46 -43.56
CA ASN A 102 -22.79 -4.30 -44.12
C ASN A 102 -23.27 -5.62 -44.74
N PHE A 103 -24.07 -6.38 -43.98
CA PHE A 103 -24.73 -7.59 -44.47
C PHE A 103 -26.06 -7.31 -45.17
N GLY A 104 -26.43 -6.02 -45.28
CA GLY A 104 -27.61 -5.60 -46.01
C GLY A 104 -27.39 -5.62 -47.52
N LYS A 105 -28.47 -5.33 -48.24
CA LYS A 105 -28.50 -5.34 -49.71
C LYS A 105 -28.36 -3.94 -50.34
N SER A 106 -28.36 -2.90 -49.52
CA SER A 106 -28.17 -1.50 -49.92
C SER A 106 -26.96 -0.88 -49.22
N ALA A 107 -26.34 0.12 -49.85
CA ALA A 107 -25.19 0.80 -49.26
C ALA A 107 -25.61 1.67 -48.06
N VAL A 108 -24.84 1.64 -46.98
CA VAL A 108 -25.11 2.45 -45.77
C VAL A 108 -24.07 3.56 -45.66
N CYS A 109 -24.51 4.81 -45.77
CA CYS A 109 -23.69 5.98 -45.43
C CYS A 109 -23.82 6.22 -43.92
N TYR A 110 -22.74 6.04 -43.17
CA TYR A 110 -22.79 6.05 -41.71
C TYR A 110 -22.02 7.23 -41.11
N MET A 111 -22.38 7.56 -39.86
CA MET A 111 -21.64 8.45 -38.97
C MET A 111 -21.59 7.83 -37.57
N LEU A 112 -20.39 7.61 -37.04
CA LEU A 112 -20.16 7.01 -35.73
C LEU A 112 -20.07 8.08 -34.64
N GLN A 113 -20.61 7.76 -33.47
CA GLN A 113 -20.52 8.59 -32.28
C GLN A 113 -20.37 7.73 -31.03
N ALA A 114 -19.54 8.17 -30.10
CA ALA A 114 -19.44 7.57 -28.76
C ALA A 114 -20.40 8.25 -27.78
N ILE A 115 -21.06 7.46 -26.94
CA ILE A 115 -22.06 7.91 -25.96
C ILE A 115 -21.80 7.22 -24.63
N HIS A 116 -21.91 7.96 -23.53
CA HIS A 116 -21.93 7.38 -22.19
C HIS A 116 -23.29 6.75 -21.91
N VAL A 117 -23.33 5.45 -21.60
CA VAL A 117 -24.61 4.74 -21.37
C VAL A 117 -25.38 5.32 -20.19
N ALA A 118 -24.68 5.73 -19.12
CA ALA A 118 -25.32 6.23 -17.90
C ALA A 118 -26.02 7.60 -18.08
N THR A 119 -25.51 8.47 -18.95
CA THR A 119 -26.02 9.84 -19.13
C THR A 119 -26.69 10.07 -20.47
N GLY A 120 -26.51 9.16 -21.44
CA GLY A 120 -26.91 9.36 -22.83
C GLY A 120 -26.15 10.48 -23.55
N SER A 121 -25.13 11.07 -22.91
CA SER A 121 -24.39 12.21 -23.46
C SER A 121 -23.25 11.74 -24.35
N ARG A 122 -22.90 12.57 -25.36
CA ARG A 122 -21.73 12.34 -26.21
C ARG A 122 -20.46 12.21 -25.37
N CYS A 123 -19.62 11.26 -25.74
CA CYS A 123 -18.30 11.05 -25.15
C CYS A 123 -17.23 11.66 -26.07
N GLU A 124 -16.62 12.76 -25.65
CA GLU A 124 -15.59 13.47 -26.42
C GLU A 124 -14.17 12.92 -26.18
N GLU A 125 -13.98 12.13 -25.12
CA GLU A 125 -12.71 11.52 -24.74
C GLU A 125 -12.27 10.40 -25.70
N ILE A 126 -13.15 10.02 -26.64
CA ILE A 126 -13.01 8.87 -27.51
C ILE A 126 -12.84 9.34 -28.95
N ASN A 127 -11.65 9.11 -29.49
CA ASN A 127 -11.33 9.37 -30.88
C ASN A 127 -11.65 8.14 -31.72
N ILE A 128 -12.55 8.29 -32.68
CA ILE A 128 -12.95 7.24 -33.61
C ILE A 128 -12.32 7.52 -34.97
N SER A 129 -11.46 6.63 -35.46
CA SER A 129 -10.95 6.70 -36.83
C SER A 129 -12.09 6.47 -37.82
N CYS A 130 -12.10 7.20 -38.93
CA CYS A 130 -13.14 7.02 -39.97
C CYS A 130 -14.56 7.14 -39.39
N SER A 131 -14.81 8.18 -38.59
CA SER A 131 -16.11 8.45 -37.97
C SER A 131 -17.25 8.66 -38.96
N LYS A 132 -16.97 8.79 -40.26
CA LYS A 132 -17.94 8.82 -41.36
C LYS A 132 -17.44 7.96 -42.50
N GLY A 133 -18.37 7.32 -43.21
CA GLY A 133 -18.04 6.51 -44.37
C GLY A 133 -19.27 6.04 -45.14
N LYS A 134 -19.02 5.16 -46.10
CA LYS A 134 -20.02 4.44 -46.90
C LYS A 134 -19.59 2.98 -46.98
N LEU A 135 -20.49 2.07 -46.64
CA LEU A 135 -20.28 0.63 -46.79
C LEU A 135 -21.25 0.08 -47.82
N ILE A 136 -20.73 -0.48 -48.90
CA ILE A 136 -21.55 -1.17 -49.90
C ILE A 136 -21.94 -2.57 -49.39
N PRO A 137 -22.93 -3.24 -50.01
CA PRO A 137 -23.32 -4.59 -49.62
C PRO A 137 -22.14 -5.58 -49.62
N ASN A 138 -22.07 -6.41 -48.58
CA ASN A 138 -20.99 -7.38 -48.33
C ASN A 138 -19.59 -6.79 -48.12
N ASP A 139 -19.50 -5.48 -47.91
CA ASP A 139 -18.23 -4.80 -47.61
C ASP A 139 -17.98 -4.69 -46.10
N ASN A 140 -16.73 -4.44 -45.74
CA ASN A 140 -16.30 -4.21 -44.37
C ASN A 140 -15.19 -3.17 -44.26
N THR A 141 -15.14 -2.51 -43.11
CA THR A 141 -14.02 -1.62 -42.77
C THR A 141 -13.63 -1.79 -41.31
N THR A 142 -12.41 -1.38 -40.99
CA THR A 142 -11.87 -1.45 -39.63
C THR A 142 -11.97 -0.08 -38.98
N VAL A 143 -12.63 -0.02 -37.84
CA VAL A 143 -12.75 1.18 -37.01
C VAL A 143 -11.76 1.04 -35.85
N LYS A 144 -10.83 1.98 -35.77
CA LYS A 144 -9.95 2.15 -34.63
C LYS A 144 -10.53 3.18 -33.68
N ILE A 145 -10.45 2.90 -32.39
CA ILE A 145 -10.81 3.82 -31.32
C ILE A 145 -9.58 4.04 -30.45
N SER A 146 -9.26 5.30 -30.16
CA SER A 146 -8.27 5.66 -29.14
C SER A 146 -8.88 6.55 -28.06
N PHE A 147 -8.55 6.28 -26.81
CA PHE A 147 -9.05 7.04 -25.68
C PHE A 147 -8.05 7.08 -24.52
N GLU A 148 -8.10 8.16 -23.75
CA GLU A 148 -7.32 8.33 -22.52
C GLU A 148 -8.31 8.66 -21.39
N SER A 149 -8.40 7.79 -20.38
CA SER A 149 -9.33 8.03 -19.26
C SER A 149 -8.64 8.70 -18.08
N LYS A 150 -9.12 9.89 -17.70
CA LYS A 150 -8.66 10.65 -16.53
C LYS A 150 -9.71 10.74 -15.41
N LYS A 151 -10.78 9.96 -15.51
CA LYS A 151 -11.92 10.00 -14.58
C LYS A 151 -11.99 8.67 -13.84
N PRO A 152 -11.51 8.59 -12.58
CA PRO A 152 -11.46 7.35 -11.83
C PRO A 152 -12.87 6.88 -11.46
N LYS A 153 -13.37 5.91 -12.23
CA LYS A 153 -14.66 5.23 -12.06
C LYS A 153 -14.80 4.17 -13.15
N GLU A 154 -15.87 3.39 -13.02
CA GLU A 154 -16.38 2.56 -14.09
C GLU A 154 -17.02 3.40 -15.20
N HIS A 155 -16.69 3.06 -16.44
CA HIS A 155 -17.25 3.64 -17.66
C HIS A 155 -17.83 2.54 -18.53
N VAL A 156 -19.04 2.79 -19.02
CA VAL A 156 -19.68 1.98 -20.06
C VAL A 156 -20.00 2.92 -21.22
N ILE A 157 -19.37 2.64 -22.35
CA ILE A 157 -19.45 3.47 -23.55
C ILE A 157 -20.13 2.65 -24.65
N GLN A 158 -21.08 3.30 -25.32
CA GLN A 158 -21.72 2.78 -26.50
C GLN A 158 -21.26 3.58 -27.73
N ILE A 159 -20.71 2.88 -28.71
CA ILE A 159 -20.52 3.40 -30.06
C ILE A 159 -21.80 3.11 -30.83
N VAL A 160 -22.43 4.19 -31.29
CA VAL A 160 -23.63 4.15 -32.12
C VAL A 160 -23.29 4.65 -33.51
N TYR A 161 -24.11 4.28 -34.48
CA TYR A 161 -24.08 4.92 -35.80
C TYR A 161 -25.41 5.57 -36.14
N TYR A 162 -25.33 6.65 -36.90
CA TYR A 162 -26.45 7.30 -37.57
C TYR A 162 -26.34 7.10 -39.07
N THR A 163 -27.48 6.93 -39.72
CA THR A 163 -27.57 6.81 -41.17
C THR A 163 -27.65 8.21 -41.78
N ARG A 164 -26.75 8.51 -42.72
CA ARG A 164 -26.71 9.75 -43.49
C ARG A 164 -27.46 9.58 -44.81
N ILE A 165 -28.01 10.67 -45.34
CA ILE A 165 -28.74 10.65 -46.62
C ILE A 165 -27.83 10.17 -47.77
N ASN A 166 -26.58 10.63 -47.79
CA ASN A 166 -25.56 10.20 -48.75
C ASN A 166 -24.16 10.45 -48.19
N GLU A 167 -23.13 10.14 -48.98
CA GLU A 167 -21.74 10.26 -48.55
C GLU A 167 -21.23 11.71 -48.42
N PHE A 168 -21.84 12.64 -49.17
CA PHE A 168 -21.43 14.04 -49.29
C PHE A 168 -22.12 14.99 -48.31
N THR A 169 -23.18 14.55 -47.63
CA THR A 169 -23.96 15.35 -46.70
C THR A 169 -23.79 14.88 -45.26
N GLU A 170 -23.99 15.80 -44.31
CA GLU A 170 -24.10 15.46 -42.88
C GLU A 170 -25.54 15.20 -42.43
N ALA A 171 -26.51 15.46 -43.32
CA ALA A 171 -27.92 15.28 -43.05
C ALA A 171 -28.23 13.81 -42.75
N LEU A 172 -28.94 13.57 -41.65
CA LEU A 172 -29.34 12.25 -41.19
C LEU A 172 -30.67 11.86 -41.84
N THR A 173 -30.83 10.58 -42.19
CA THR A 173 -32.15 10.04 -42.62
C THR A 173 -33.12 9.96 -41.45
N SER A 174 -32.60 9.75 -40.24
CA SER A 174 -33.34 9.67 -38.98
C SER A 174 -32.43 10.03 -37.81
N ASN A 175 -32.98 10.65 -36.77
CA ASN A 175 -32.23 10.94 -35.54
C ASN A 175 -32.12 9.73 -34.59
N SER A 176 -32.62 8.56 -35.00
CA SER A 176 -32.47 7.32 -34.24
C SER A 176 -31.06 6.77 -34.40
N ALA A 177 -30.32 6.73 -33.30
CA ALA A 177 -29.04 6.08 -33.20
C ALA A 177 -29.20 4.55 -33.17
N VAL A 178 -28.30 3.82 -33.82
CA VAL A 178 -28.28 2.35 -33.78
C VAL A 178 -27.01 1.88 -33.08
N ASP A 179 -27.17 1.01 -32.09
CA ASP A 179 -26.07 0.43 -31.33
C ASP A 179 -25.16 -0.44 -32.20
N LEU A 180 -23.86 -0.15 -32.15
CA LEU A 180 -22.87 -0.83 -32.98
C LEU A 180 -21.88 -1.65 -32.16
N PHE A 181 -21.19 -1.01 -31.22
CA PHE A 181 -20.13 -1.59 -30.41
C PHE A 181 -20.19 -1.03 -29.00
N SER A 182 -20.00 -1.87 -27.98
CA SER A 182 -20.02 -1.47 -26.59
C SER A 182 -18.67 -1.76 -25.94
N MET A 183 -18.23 -0.90 -25.03
CA MET A 183 -17.06 -1.18 -24.23
C MET A 183 -17.21 -0.78 -22.77
N ARG A 184 -16.59 -1.57 -21.90
CA ARG A 184 -16.53 -1.36 -20.46
C ARG A 184 -15.09 -1.28 -20.00
N TYR A 185 -14.82 -0.33 -19.11
CA TYR A 185 -13.53 -0.23 -18.42
C TYR A 185 -13.69 0.45 -17.07
N ASN A 186 -12.83 0.11 -16.11
CA ASN A 186 -12.73 0.78 -14.83
C ASN A 186 -11.41 1.55 -14.78
N CYS A 187 -11.49 2.88 -14.82
CA CYS A 187 -10.32 3.73 -14.69
C CYS A 187 -9.98 3.87 -13.20
N ILE A 188 -8.76 3.51 -12.81
CA ILE A 188 -8.30 3.61 -11.43
C ILE A 188 -6.88 4.18 -11.38
N HIS A 189 -6.53 4.83 -10.27
CA HIS A 189 -5.15 5.22 -10.02
C HIS A 189 -4.30 3.97 -9.68
N PRO A 190 -3.04 3.90 -10.16
CA PRO A 190 -2.08 2.94 -9.65
C PRO A 190 -1.98 3.03 -8.13
N ALA A 191 -2.21 1.93 -7.43
CA ALA A 191 -2.36 1.97 -5.98
C ALA A 191 -1.50 0.90 -5.31
N VAL A 192 -0.90 1.29 -4.19
CA VAL A 192 -0.18 0.39 -3.30
C VAL A 192 -0.82 0.45 -1.93
N GLN A 193 -0.64 -0.61 -1.16
CA GLN A 193 -1.18 -0.73 0.18
C GLN A 193 -0.17 -1.42 1.08
N ILE A 194 -0.05 -0.96 2.31
CA ILE A 194 0.61 -1.72 3.36
C ILE A 194 -0.33 -2.86 3.76
N GLU A 195 0.08 -4.09 3.45
CA GLU A 195 -0.71 -5.29 3.68
C GLU A 195 -0.48 -5.86 5.08
N GLU A 196 0.77 -5.86 5.56
CA GLU A 196 1.15 -6.53 6.80
C GLU A 196 2.41 -5.90 7.43
N CYS A 197 2.55 -6.02 8.76
CA CYS A 197 3.82 -5.90 9.47
C CYS A 197 4.48 -7.28 9.60
N VAL A 198 5.55 -7.53 8.84
CA VAL A 198 6.26 -8.82 8.80
C VAL A 198 7.01 -9.09 10.09
N GLU A 199 7.83 -8.11 10.49
CA GLU A 199 8.73 -8.23 11.63
C GLU A 199 9.10 -6.85 12.20
N HIS A 200 9.47 -6.83 13.49
CA HIS A 200 9.95 -5.63 14.16
C HIS A 200 10.79 -5.99 15.39
N ASN A 201 11.60 -5.04 15.87
CA ASN A 201 12.41 -5.22 17.08
C ASN A 201 12.10 -4.21 18.22
N LEU A 202 10.91 -3.60 18.19
CA LEU A 202 10.46 -2.60 19.19
C LEU A 202 10.37 -3.12 20.63
N GLY A 203 10.55 -4.42 20.85
CA GLY A 203 10.53 -5.05 22.17
C GLY A 203 9.24 -5.80 22.44
N ARG A 204 9.28 -6.65 23.48
CA ARG A 204 8.21 -7.63 23.79
C ARG A 204 6.86 -7.03 24.18
N ILE A 205 6.81 -5.75 24.53
CA ILE A 205 5.58 -5.10 24.97
C ILE A 205 4.72 -4.60 23.79
N PHE A 206 5.27 -4.64 22.58
CA PHE A 206 4.58 -4.29 21.34
C PHE A 206 4.35 -5.56 20.51
N SER A 207 3.10 -5.79 20.13
CA SER A 207 2.71 -6.79 19.14
C SER A 207 2.68 -6.17 17.73
N LYS A 208 2.54 -7.01 16.69
CA LYS A 208 2.25 -6.54 15.32
C LYS A 208 0.98 -5.68 15.25
N LEU A 209 -0.01 -6.00 16.09
CA LEU A 209 -1.24 -5.21 16.25
C LEU A 209 -0.93 -3.81 16.79
N ASP A 210 -0.07 -3.70 17.80
CA ASP A 210 0.35 -2.40 18.34
C ASP A 210 1.12 -1.60 17.31
N VAL A 211 2.04 -2.24 16.57
CA VAL A 211 2.80 -1.60 15.48
C VAL A 211 1.86 -1.05 14.41
N TRP A 212 0.86 -1.82 13.99
CA TRP A 212 -0.13 -1.37 13.00
C TRP A 212 -0.83 -0.08 13.42
N TYR A 213 -1.25 0.02 14.68
CA TYR A 213 -1.91 1.21 15.21
C TYR A 213 -0.94 2.38 15.44
N LEU A 214 0.25 2.12 15.98
CA LEU A 214 1.28 3.13 16.24
C LEU A 214 1.73 3.82 14.95
N PHE A 215 1.87 3.05 13.88
CA PHE A 215 2.25 3.57 12.57
C PHE A 215 1.08 4.14 11.77
N GLY A 216 -0.14 4.07 12.31
CA GLY A 216 -1.34 4.62 11.66
C GLY A 216 -1.60 3.98 10.29
N VAL A 217 -1.31 2.69 10.13
CA VAL A 217 -1.29 2.01 8.83
C VAL A 217 -2.62 2.14 8.09
N ASN A 218 -3.76 2.08 8.79
CA ASN A 218 -5.07 2.32 8.19
C ASN A 218 -5.18 3.71 7.56
N SER A 219 -4.67 4.75 8.24
CA SER A 219 -4.66 6.12 7.72
C SER A 219 -3.73 6.24 6.52
N ILE A 220 -2.55 5.60 6.56
CA ILE A 220 -1.63 5.55 5.41
C ILE A 220 -2.31 4.89 4.21
N ASN A 221 -2.91 3.71 4.39
CA ASN A 221 -3.61 2.98 3.34
C ASN A 221 -4.79 3.76 2.75
N GLU A 222 -5.57 4.44 3.59
CA GLU A 222 -6.64 5.32 3.12
C GLU A 222 -6.08 6.44 2.24
N GLN A 223 -4.98 7.08 2.64
CA GLN A 223 -4.37 8.14 1.82
C GLN A 223 -3.72 7.59 0.53
N LEU A 224 -3.12 6.40 0.56
CA LEU A 224 -2.54 5.73 -0.61
C LEU A 224 -3.55 5.50 -1.73
N ILE A 225 -4.80 5.24 -1.35
CA ILE A 225 -5.90 4.99 -2.30
C ILE A 225 -6.58 6.30 -2.72
N THR A 226 -6.77 7.24 -1.79
CA THR A 226 -7.60 8.43 -2.00
C THR A 226 -6.86 9.68 -2.50
N VAL A 227 -5.53 9.71 -2.43
CA VAL A 227 -4.74 10.84 -2.95
C VAL A 227 -4.96 10.99 -4.47
N GLY A 228 -5.41 12.18 -4.87
CA GLY A 228 -5.61 12.55 -6.28
C GLY A 228 -4.33 13.01 -6.97
N GLU A 229 -4.41 13.23 -8.29
CA GLU A 229 -3.32 13.82 -9.09
C GLU A 229 -2.89 15.18 -8.54
N ASP A 230 -1.58 15.43 -8.53
CA ASP A 230 -0.95 16.67 -8.00
C ASP A 230 -1.33 17.03 -6.56
N GLU A 231 -1.90 16.08 -5.81
CA GLU A 231 -2.30 16.26 -4.43
C GLU A 231 -1.20 15.79 -3.47
N THR A 232 -1.04 16.53 -2.37
CA THR A 232 -0.22 16.10 -1.23
C THR A 232 -1.10 15.85 -0.01
N LYS A 233 -1.06 14.61 0.49
CA LYS A 233 -1.68 14.24 1.77
C LYS A 233 -0.61 14.12 2.85
N THR A 234 -0.94 14.47 4.09
CA THR A 234 -0.01 14.34 5.23
C THR A 234 -0.56 13.38 6.27
N VAL A 235 0.26 12.42 6.69
CA VAL A 235 -0.06 11.48 7.77
C VAL A 235 0.90 11.71 8.93
N LYS A 236 0.36 12.00 10.12
CA LYS A 236 1.14 12.15 11.35
C LYS A 236 1.25 10.82 12.07
N ILE A 237 2.48 10.40 12.34
CA ILE A 237 2.82 9.12 12.95
C ILE A 237 3.52 9.39 14.27
N TYR A 238 2.97 8.84 15.36
CA TYR A 238 3.51 9.02 16.71
C TYR A 238 4.22 7.74 17.13
N LEU A 239 5.54 7.75 17.04
CA LEU A 239 6.34 6.57 17.36
C LEU A 239 6.36 6.33 18.88
N PRO A 240 6.54 5.06 19.30
CA PRO A 240 6.73 4.75 20.71
C PRO A 240 7.93 5.50 21.27
N SER A 241 7.83 5.79 22.57
CA SER A 241 8.88 6.51 23.29
C SER A 241 9.90 5.52 23.80
N PHE A 242 11.17 5.74 23.53
CA PHE A 242 12.26 4.91 24.03
C PHE A 242 13.27 5.75 24.80
N GLU A 243 13.90 5.12 25.78
CA GLU A 243 15.08 5.67 26.44
C GLU A 243 16.25 5.80 25.46
N CYS A 244 17.03 6.87 25.57
CA CYS A 244 18.11 7.14 24.62
C CYS A 244 19.20 6.07 24.69
N HIS A 245 19.46 5.39 23.57
CA HIS A 245 20.45 4.32 23.47
C HIS A 245 20.97 4.15 22.03
N ASP A 246 22.05 3.40 21.87
CA ASP A 246 22.69 3.19 20.56
C ASP A 246 22.07 2.03 19.75
N LYS A 247 21.17 1.25 20.36
CA LYS A 247 20.48 0.17 19.66
C LYS A 247 19.56 0.73 18.58
N MET A 248 19.70 0.21 17.35
CA MET A 248 18.81 0.53 16.23
C MET A 248 17.48 -0.21 16.38
N HIS A 249 16.38 0.51 16.25
CA HIS A 249 15.05 -0.05 16.13
C HIS A 249 14.61 -0.12 14.67
N TRP A 250 13.79 -1.10 14.32
CA TRP A 250 13.28 -1.26 12.97
C TRP A 250 11.93 -1.95 12.94
N VAL A 251 11.19 -1.66 11.88
CA VAL A 251 9.91 -2.29 11.50
C VAL A 251 9.94 -2.54 10.00
N ARG A 252 9.47 -3.71 9.58
CA ARG A 252 9.34 -4.09 8.17
C ARG A 252 7.87 -4.32 7.84
N PHE A 253 7.39 -3.63 6.81
CA PHE A 253 6.05 -3.81 6.26
C PHE A 253 6.10 -4.42 4.86
N VAL A 254 5.04 -5.14 4.49
CA VAL A 254 4.77 -5.51 3.09
C VAL A 254 4.02 -4.37 2.42
N LEU A 255 4.62 -3.79 1.38
CA LEU A 255 3.97 -2.83 0.49
C LEU A 255 3.57 -3.55 -0.80
N ARG A 256 2.28 -3.85 -0.94
CA ARG A 256 1.70 -4.58 -2.08
C ARG A 256 1.15 -3.60 -3.10
N ASN A 257 1.42 -3.83 -4.38
CA ASN A 257 0.66 -3.23 -5.46
C ASN A 257 -0.68 -3.98 -5.59
N ILE A 258 -1.78 -3.27 -5.37
CA ILE A 258 -3.13 -3.85 -5.42
C ILE A 258 -3.73 -3.81 -6.83
N THR A 259 -3.08 -3.11 -7.76
CA THR A 259 -3.48 -3.00 -9.17
C THR A 259 -2.74 -4.00 -10.05
N ASN A 260 -3.29 -4.28 -11.23
CA ASN A 260 -2.73 -5.21 -12.22
C ASN A 260 -1.62 -4.59 -13.11
N PHE A 261 -1.27 -3.32 -12.89
CA PHE A 261 -0.23 -2.59 -13.62
C PHE A 261 0.79 -1.98 -12.67
N ASP A 262 1.96 -1.63 -13.22
CA ASP A 262 3.11 -1.17 -12.44
C ASP A 262 2.84 0.18 -11.75
N VAL A 263 3.33 0.29 -10.51
CA VAL A 263 3.29 1.54 -9.73
C VAL A 263 4.72 2.02 -9.51
N THR A 264 4.98 3.27 -9.88
CA THR A 264 6.22 3.94 -9.46
C THR A 264 6.00 4.54 -8.08
N ALA A 265 6.82 4.15 -7.11
CA ALA A 265 6.82 4.65 -5.75
C ALA A 265 8.25 5.04 -5.38
N THR A 266 8.50 6.30 -5.03
CA THR A 266 9.84 6.79 -4.63
C THR A 266 9.77 7.42 -3.25
N LEU A 267 10.80 7.20 -2.44
CA LEU A 267 10.91 7.78 -1.10
C LEU A 267 11.99 8.84 -1.07
N SER A 268 11.62 10.05 -0.65
CA SER A 268 12.57 11.13 -0.41
C SER A 268 12.41 11.71 0.99
N ARG A 269 13.54 11.99 1.65
CA ARG A 269 13.51 12.60 2.98
C ARG A 269 13.21 14.09 2.84
N VAL A 270 12.22 14.58 3.57
CA VAL A 270 11.89 16.01 3.64
C VAL A 270 12.77 16.67 4.70
N ARG A 271 13.41 17.79 4.35
CA ARG A 271 14.25 18.53 5.27
C ARG A 271 13.37 19.33 6.25
N MET A 272 13.26 18.86 7.48
CA MET A 272 12.53 19.54 8.56
C MET A 272 13.44 20.34 9.49
N CYS A 273 14.74 20.00 9.56
CA CYS A 273 15.70 20.64 10.46
C CYS A 273 16.37 21.87 9.85
N GLN A 274 16.68 22.87 10.68
CA GLN A 274 17.39 24.09 10.30
C GLN A 274 18.92 23.96 10.29
N CYS A 275 19.47 22.74 10.48
CA CYS A 275 20.92 22.51 10.50
C CYS A 275 21.59 23.01 9.22
N GLN A 276 22.70 23.74 9.37
CA GLN A 276 23.47 24.29 8.25
C GLN A 276 24.43 23.24 7.66
N ALA A 277 24.75 23.37 6.37
CA ALA A 277 25.78 22.55 5.73
C ALA A 277 27.15 22.92 6.29
N LYS A 278 27.97 21.93 6.61
CA LYS A 278 29.38 22.14 6.97
C LYS A 278 30.23 21.91 5.72
N GLU A 279 31.19 22.79 5.46
CA GLU A 279 32.22 22.53 4.45
C GLU A 279 33.24 21.56 5.02
N ILE A 280 33.40 20.40 4.37
CA ILE A 280 34.39 19.40 4.71
C ILE A 280 35.42 19.37 3.57
N SER A 281 36.69 19.44 3.95
CA SER A 281 37.80 19.25 3.02
C SER A 281 38.00 17.75 2.78
N LYS A 282 37.83 17.26 1.54
CA LYS A 282 38.25 15.90 1.18
C LYS A 282 39.72 15.84 0.73
N SER A 283 40.29 16.97 0.33
CA SER A 283 41.70 17.11 -0.06
C SER A 283 42.13 18.58 0.04
N LEU A 284 43.45 18.85 -0.07
CA LEU A 284 44.03 20.21 -0.02
C LEU A 284 43.33 21.25 -0.93
N SER A 285 42.68 20.82 -2.01
CA SER A 285 42.00 21.69 -2.99
C SER A 285 40.50 21.42 -3.16
N PHE A 286 39.93 20.36 -2.58
CA PHE A 286 38.53 20.01 -2.75
C PHE A 286 37.72 20.17 -1.47
N ARG A 287 36.88 21.21 -1.44
CA ARG A 287 35.90 21.45 -0.38
C ARG A 287 34.52 21.01 -0.86
N GLN A 288 33.84 20.18 -0.06
CA GLN A 288 32.47 19.75 -0.32
C GLN A 288 31.57 20.25 0.82
N LYS A 289 30.45 20.89 0.49
CA LYS A 289 29.38 21.17 1.45
C LYS A 289 28.64 19.86 1.76
N VAL A 290 28.78 19.38 2.99
CA VAL A 290 28.11 18.17 3.48
C VAL A 290 27.14 18.55 4.60
N PHE A 291 25.89 18.11 4.47
CA PHE A 291 24.90 18.22 5.54
C PHE A 291 25.11 17.13 6.57
N LEU A 292 26.02 17.37 7.52
CA LEU A 292 26.22 16.55 8.72
C LEU A 292 25.19 16.92 9.80
N CYS A 293 23.90 16.70 9.50
CA CYS A 293 22.85 16.86 10.50
C CYS A 293 22.70 15.54 11.28
N PRO A 294 22.82 15.55 12.62
CA PRO A 294 22.67 14.34 13.42
C PRO A 294 21.25 13.75 13.31
N HIS A 295 20.23 14.57 13.03
CA HIS A 295 18.85 14.12 12.81
C HIS A 295 18.69 13.24 11.56
N ARG A 296 19.66 13.23 10.62
CA ARG A 296 19.60 12.36 9.42
C ARG A 296 19.63 10.88 9.76
N ASN A 297 20.29 10.52 10.84
CA ASN A 297 20.46 9.12 11.23
C ASN A 297 19.37 8.65 12.22
N MET A 298 18.46 9.54 12.64
CA MET A 298 17.39 9.21 13.57
C MET A 298 16.29 8.33 12.95
N LEU A 299 15.97 8.52 11.67
CA LEU A 299 14.98 7.71 10.99
C LEU A 299 15.33 7.58 9.51
N THR A 300 15.30 6.35 9.01
CA THR A 300 15.50 6.03 7.59
C THR A 300 14.38 5.13 7.11
N MET A 301 13.72 5.53 6.02
CA MET A 301 12.78 4.67 5.30
C MET A 301 13.41 4.16 4.01
N LYS A 302 13.16 2.88 3.67
CA LYS A 302 13.66 2.25 2.46
C LYS A 302 12.60 1.39 1.80
N ILE A 303 12.60 1.41 0.49
CA ILE A 303 11.96 0.44 -0.40
C ILE A 303 13.02 -0.16 -1.31
N SER A 304 12.82 -1.40 -1.76
CA SER A 304 13.82 -2.12 -2.55
C SER A 304 13.98 -1.54 -3.95
N ASN A 305 12.85 -1.26 -4.62
CA ASN A 305 12.81 -0.73 -5.98
C ASN A 305 11.79 0.41 -6.08
N ASP A 306 12.04 1.32 -7.03
CA ASP A 306 11.13 2.42 -7.31
C ASP A 306 9.90 1.98 -8.12
N ILE A 307 9.95 0.81 -8.77
CA ILE A 307 8.83 0.25 -9.54
C ILE A 307 8.34 -1.03 -8.84
N ILE A 308 7.06 -1.08 -8.54
CA ILE A 308 6.37 -2.25 -7.97
C ILE A 308 5.48 -2.83 -9.04
N ALA A 309 5.84 -4.00 -9.56
CA ALA A 309 5.10 -4.66 -10.62
C ALA A 309 3.64 -4.95 -10.21
N GLY A 310 2.73 -5.01 -11.18
CA GLY A 310 1.32 -5.36 -10.94
C GLY A 310 1.15 -6.60 -10.05
N HIS A 311 0.30 -6.50 -9.02
CA HIS A 311 0.05 -7.53 -7.99
C HIS A 311 1.26 -8.04 -7.19
N SER A 312 2.47 -7.51 -7.43
CA SER A 312 3.66 -7.85 -6.67
C SER A 312 3.73 -7.07 -5.35
N PHE A 313 4.72 -7.41 -4.53
CA PHE A 313 4.99 -6.70 -3.28
C PHE A 313 6.48 -6.45 -3.13
N GLN A 314 6.82 -5.49 -2.27
CA GLN A 314 8.16 -5.28 -1.78
C GLN A 314 8.15 -4.89 -0.31
N PHE A 315 9.31 -4.80 0.32
CA PHE A 315 9.42 -4.39 1.71
C PHE A 315 9.53 -2.87 1.84
N LEU A 316 8.82 -2.36 2.83
CA LEU A 316 9.00 -1.01 3.37
C LEU A 316 9.66 -1.13 4.73
N ASP A 317 10.96 -0.83 4.78
CA ASP A 317 11.76 -0.87 6.00
C ASP A 317 11.82 0.52 6.62
N ILE A 318 11.48 0.62 7.92
CA ILE A 318 11.59 1.84 8.71
C ILE A 318 12.59 1.59 9.83
N LEU A 319 13.77 2.19 9.73
CA LEU A 319 14.83 2.12 10.72
C LEU A 319 14.81 3.39 11.58
N MET A 320 14.96 3.26 12.88
CA MET A 320 14.82 4.30 13.88
C MET A 320 15.96 4.24 14.89
N ASN A 321 16.57 5.38 15.17
CA ASN A 321 17.64 5.55 16.13
C ASN A 321 17.24 6.59 17.17
N PHE A 322 17.26 6.20 18.45
CA PHE A 322 16.81 7.00 19.58
C PHE A 322 18.00 7.63 20.34
N ASN A 323 19.12 7.90 19.66
CA ASN A 323 20.36 8.39 20.29
C ASN A 323 20.40 9.91 20.58
N LEU A 324 19.42 10.68 20.13
CA LEU A 324 19.36 12.14 20.32
C LEU A 324 18.14 12.51 21.16
N THR A 325 18.33 13.30 22.22
CA THR A 325 17.26 13.78 23.11
C THR A 325 16.36 14.87 22.48
N SER A 326 16.28 14.97 21.15
CA SER A 326 15.40 15.92 20.47
C SER A 326 14.03 15.30 20.18
N SER A 327 12.97 16.11 20.33
CA SER A 327 11.58 15.74 19.99
C SER A 327 11.17 16.32 18.63
N GLU A 328 12.05 16.25 17.64
CA GLU A 328 11.79 16.79 16.31
C GLU A 328 10.91 15.85 15.46
N GLU A 329 10.18 16.45 14.51
CA GLU A 329 9.45 15.71 13.49
C GLU A 329 10.36 15.42 12.30
N ILE A 330 10.39 14.17 11.86
CA ILE A 330 11.10 13.71 10.67
C ILE A 330 10.06 13.35 9.63
N ALA A 331 10.17 13.90 8.43
CA ALA A 331 9.21 13.66 7.37
C ALA A 331 9.85 12.95 6.17
N TYR A 332 9.07 12.05 5.57
CA TYR A 332 9.36 11.40 4.29
C TYR A 332 8.23 11.70 3.32
N ASP A 333 8.58 11.97 2.07
CA ASP A 333 7.65 12.14 0.96
C ASP A 333 7.69 10.88 0.11
N LEU A 334 6.59 10.12 0.17
CA LEU A 334 6.33 8.98 -0.70
C LEU A 334 5.61 9.48 -1.94
N ARG A 335 6.33 9.52 -3.06
CA ARG A 335 5.80 9.96 -4.35
C ARG A 335 5.35 8.75 -5.15
N LEU A 336 4.11 8.76 -5.57
CA LEU A 336 3.53 7.75 -6.45
C LEU A 336 3.46 8.28 -7.89
N THR A 337 3.10 7.39 -8.84
CA THR A 337 2.75 7.77 -10.21
C THR A 337 1.73 8.93 -10.22
N GLN A 338 1.77 9.76 -11.27
CA GLN A 338 0.94 10.97 -11.43
C GLN A 338 1.18 12.06 -10.38
N ASN A 339 2.43 12.20 -9.91
CA ASN A 339 2.84 13.26 -8.98
C ASN A 339 1.96 13.32 -7.72
N ARG A 340 1.56 12.15 -7.21
CA ARG A 340 0.74 12.03 -6.01
C ARG A 340 1.64 11.84 -4.81
N HIS A 341 1.46 12.67 -3.79
CA HIS A 341 2.39 12.75 -2.66
C HIS A 341 1.73 12.35 -1.35
N ILE A 342 2.43 11.51 -0.60
CA ILE A 342 2.08 11.22 0.79
C ILE A 342 3.26 11.56 1.69
N GLN A 343 3.08 12.63 2.44
CA GLN A 343 4.04 13.08 3.44
C GLN A 343 3.79 12.34 4.75
N LEU A 344 4.70 11.44 5.10
CA LEU A 344 4.71 10.69 6.35
C LEU A 344 5.54 11.46 7.39
N CYS A 345 4.89 12.07 8.36
CA CYS A 345 5.52 12.87 9.41
C CYS A 345 5.63 12.08 10.71
N PHE A 346 6.84 11.63 11.03
CA PHE A 346 7.16 10.85 12.23
C PHE A 346 7.58 11.77 13.37
N ARG A 347 6.86 11.68 14.50
CA ARG A 347 7.26 12.31 15.75
C ARG A 347 7.96 11.28 16.63
N MET A 348 9.26 11.47 16.82
CA MET A 348 10.06 10.66 17.75
C MET A 348 9.99 11.24 19.16
N ASN A 349 9.90 10.37 20.17
CA ASN A 349 9.89 10.78 21.57
C ASN A 349 11.03 10.08 22.31
N ASN A 350 12.22 10.67 22.20
CA ASN A 350 13.42 10.19 22.85
C ASN A 350 13.39 10.61 24.32
N VAL A 351 13.43 9.63 25.22
CA VAL A 351 13.38 9.82 26.66
C VAL A 351 14.81 9.83 27.18
N PRO A 352 15.23 10.83 27.98
CA PRO A 352 16.57 10.82 28.58
C PRO A 352 16.81 9.55 29.39
N ARG A 353 18.08 9.11 29.46
CA ARG A 353 18.45 7.96 30.28
C ARG A 353 18.03 8.16 31.74
N GLU A 354 17.69 7.06 32.39
CA GLU A 354 17.30 7.00 33.80
C GLU A 354 16.03 7.81 34.15
N THR A 355 15.23 8.18 33.15
CA THR A 355 13.97 8.89 33.40
C THR A 355 12.85 7.92 33.75
N GLN A 356 12.15 8.18 34.86
CA GLN A 356 10.91 7.48 35.19
C GLN A 356 9.75 8.02 34.36
N LYS A 357 9.52 7.43 33.18
CA LYS A 357 8.45 7.86 32.26
C LYS A 357 7.53 6.70 31.89
N LEU A 358 6.23 6.93 31.99
CA LEU A 358 5.21 6.05 31.44
C LEU A 358 4.56 6.68 30.22
N CYS A 359 4.25 5.84 29.24
CA CYS A 359 3.59 6.25 28.00
C CYS A 359 2.26 5.52 27.84
N SER A 360 1.35 6.14 27.12
CA SER A 360 0.10 5.53 26.69
C SER A 360 -0.10 5.89 25.23
N TYR A 361 -0.36 4.90 24.39
CA TYR A 361 -0.47 5.07 22.94
C TYR A 361 -1.90 5.18 22.43
N ASN A 362 -2.86 5.37 23.34
CA ASN A 362 -4.22 5.76 22.97
C ASN A 362 -4.23 7.19 22.42
N SER A 363 -4.88 7.38 21.29
CA SER A 363 -4.97 8.66 20.59
C SER A 363 -5.38 9.78 21.56
N PHE A 364 -4.52 10.78 21.71
CA PHE A 364 -4.78 12.02 22.47
C PHE A 364 -5.06 11.85 23.98
N LYS A 365 -4.46 10.86 24.66
CA LYS A 365 -4.66 10.63 26.11
C LYS A 365 -6.16 10.58 26.46
N CYS A 366 -6.92 9.90 25.60
CA CYS A 366 -8.37 9.82 25.66
C CYS A 366 -8.81 8.36 25.63
N LYS A 367 -9.47 7.88 26.68
CA LYS A 367 -10.13 6.58 26.69
C LYS A 367 -11.57 6.74 26.25
N ARG A 368 -11.87 6.24 25.05
CA ARG A 368 -13.25 6.03 24.60
C ARG A 368 -13.70 4.65 25.04
N PHE A 369 -14.70 4.59 25.91
CA PHE A 369 -15.35 3.35 26.30
C PHE A 369 -16.21 2.83 25.15
N LEU A 370 -16.35 1.52 25.08
CA LEU A 370 -17.40 0.90 24.29
C LEU A 370 -18.76 1.42 24.77
N ASN A 371 -19.70 1.58 23.84
CA ASN A 371 -21.08 1.91 24.18
C ASN A 371 -21.67 0.79 25.03
N MET A 372 -22.32 1.14 26.14
CA MET A 372 -22.83 0.17 27.10
C MET A 372 -24.35 0.26 27.18
N PHE A 373 -25.00 -0.91 27.20
CA PHE A 373 -26.43 -1.01 27.43
C PHE A 373 -26.75 -0.61 28.87
N ILE A 374 -27.72 0.29 29.06
CA ILE A 374 -28.05 0.83 30.38
C ILE A 374 -28.61 -0.20 31.37
N GLY A 375 -29.13 -1.33 30.88
CA GLY A 375 -29.61 -2.44 31.72
C GLY A 375 -28.55 -3.49 32.04
N ALA A 376 -27.27 -3.24 31.76
CA ALA A 376 -26.20 -4.19 32.06
C ALA A 376 -25.93 -4.27 33.56
N LYS A 377 -26.22 -5.41 34.19
CA LYS A 377 -26.01 -5.62 35.64
C LYS A 377 -24.55 -5.50 36.08
N GLU A 378 -23.66 -6.17 35.35
CA GLU A 378 -22.23 -6.22 35.64
C GLU A 378 -21.43 -5.88 34.38
N PRO A 379 -21.20 -4.59 34.09
CA PRO A 379 -20.44 -4.19 32.91
C PRO A 379 -18.95 -4.56 33.07
N PRO A 380 -18.31 -5.02 31.99
CA PRO A 380 -16.91 -5.43 32.02
C PRO A 380 -15.97 -4.25 32.25
N TYR A 381 -14.84 -4.54 32.90
CA TYR A 381 -13.70 -3.64 32.90
C TYR A 381 -13.16 -3.46 31.48
N GLN A 382 -12.77 -2.23 31.15
CA GLN A 382 -12.11 -1.88 29.90
C GLN A 382 -10.71 -1.34 30.20
N THR A 383 -9.72 -1.86 29.50
CA THR A 383 -8.31 -1.54 29.77
C THR A 383 -7.86 -0.21 29.16
N TYR A 384 -7.00 0.51 29.89
CA TYR A 384 -6.18 1.61 29.40
C TYR A 384 -4.71 1.27 29.65
N TRP A 385 -3.99 0.85 28.61
CA TRP A 385 -2.62 0.36 28.75
C TRP A 385 -1.60 1.48 28.96
N LEU A 386 -0.78 1.31 30.00
CA LEU A 386 0.44 2.06 30.23
C LEU A 386 1.65 1.20 29.85
N TYR A 387 2.65 1.83 29.28
CA TYR A 387 3.87 1.20 28.78
C TYR A 387 5.09 1.88 29.40
N ASN A 388 6.02 1.08 29.89
CA ASN A 388 7.31 1.53 30.36
C ASN A 388 8.41 0.98 29.44
N ASN A 389 8.95 1.84 28.58
CA ASN A 389 10.08 1.55 27.69
C ASN A 389 11.43 2.04 28.24
N THR A 390 11.48 2.36 29.52
CA THR A 390 12.69 2.87 30.17
C THR A 390 13.28 1.81 31.09
N SER A 391 14.56 1.97 31.40
CA SER A 391 15.31 1.17 32.37
C SER A 391 14.83 1.31 33.81
N GLN A 392 14.06 2.37 34.11
CA GLN A 392 13.60 2.67 35.47
C GLN A 392 12.14 2.29 35.67
N ALA A 393 11.83 1.70 36.83
CA ALA A 393 10.44 1.49 37.22
C ALA A 393 9.75 2.86 37.40
N ALA A 394 8.51 2.99 36.94
CA ALA A 394 7.78 4.24 37.04
C ALA A 394 6.39 4.02 37.65
N ARG A 395 5.99 4.94 38.52
CA ARG A 395 4.71 4.92 39.22
C ARG A 395 3.64 5.64 38.41
N TYR A 396 2.42 5.13 38.41
CA TYR A 396 1.24 5.88 37.98
C TYR A 396 0.29 6.14 39.13
N GLN A 397 -0.46 7.23 39.04
CA GLN A 397 -1.53 7.57 39.98
C GLN A 397 -2.61 8.39 39.28
N LEU A 398 -3.83 7.89 39.28
CA LEU A 398 -5.03 8.58 38.84
C LEU A 398 -5.62 9.34 40.03
N ILE A 399 -5.86 10.64 39.87
CA ILE A 399 -6.58 11.45 40.84
C ILE A 399 -8.07 11.37 40.49
N ASP A 400 -8.86 10.71 41.34
CA ASP A 400 -10.25 10.30 41.06
C ASP A 400 -11.31 11.24 41.64
N LEU A 401 -10.93 12.42 42.14
CA LEU A 401 -11.87 13.42 42.67
C LEU A 401 -13.01 13.74 41.69
N ASP A 402 -12.71 13.99 40.41
CA ASP A 402 -13.76 14.30 39.43
C ASP A 402 -14.60 13.07 39.05
N LEU A 403 -14.13 11.84 39.30
CA LEU A 403 -14.96 10.64 39.19
C LEU A 403 -15.99 10.61 40.31
N THR A 404 -15.57 10.91 41.53
CA THR A 404 -16.48 11.01 42.69
C THR A 404 -17.53 12.08 42.43
N SER A 405 -17.13 13.29 41.99
CA SER A 405 -18.09 14.35 41.66
C SER A 405 -19.06 13.98 40.53
N LEU A 406 -18.59 13.30 39.47
CA LEU A 406 -19.48 12.80 38.42
C LEU A 406 -20.50 11.79 38.99
N ASN A 407 -20.04 10.85 39.80
CA ASN A 407 -20.89 9.82 40.37
C ASN A 407 -21.91 10.40 41.37
N ASP A 408 -21.53 11.43 42.13
CA ASP A 408 -22.41 12.15 43.05
C ASP A 408 -23.52 12.90 42.30
N VAL A 409 -23.17 13.59 41.21
CA VAL A 409 -24.13 14.31 40.35
C VAL A 409 -25.14 13.35 39.70
N GLU A 410 -24.68 12.18 39.28
CA GLU A 410 -25.52 11.16 38.66
C GLU A 410 -26.25 10.27 39.70
N GLY A 411 -25.91 10.40 40.98
CA GLY A 411 -26.46 9.58 42.06
C GLY A 411 -26.08 8.09 42.01
N PHE A 412 -25.10 7.72 41.18
CA PHE A 412 -24.69 6.33 40.93
C PHE A 412 -23.24 6.26 40.43
N SER A 413 -22.55 5.13 40.64
CA SER A 413 -21.19 4.91 40.12
C SER A 413 -21.19 4.64 38.61
N VAL A 414 -21.22 5.71 37.82
CA VAL A 414 -21.20 5.63 36.35
C VAL A 414 -19.82 5.23 35.83
N ILE A 415 -18.76 5.78 36.42
CA ILE A 415 -17.37 5.40 36.10
C ILE A 415 -16.63 5.09 37.39
N SER A 416 -16.00 3.92 37.43
CA SER A 416 -15.10 3.52 38.53
C SER A 416 -13.77 2.99 38.00
N CYS A 417 -12.73 3.08 38.83
CA CYS A 417 -11.38 2.61 38.55
C CYS A 417 -10.98 1.55 39.57
N PHE A 418 -10.54 0.38 39.12
CA PHE A 418 -10.18 -0.73 40.01
C PHE A 418 -8.77 -0.57 40.61
N ASN A 419 -7.83 -0.03 39.84
CA ASN A 419 -6.43 0.09 40.22
C ASN A 419 -5.90 1.50 39.93
N ASN A 420 -6.32 2.47 40.75
CA ASN A 420 -6.01 3.89 40.57
C ASN A 420 -4.51 4.25 40.73
N SER A 421 -3.68 3.38 41.31
CA SER A 421 -2.24 3.59 41.39
C SER A 421 -1.46 2.29 41.31
N GLY A 422 -0.18 2.39 40.97
CA GLY A 422 0.71 1.24 40.93
C GLY A 422 2.07 1.55 40.30
N ILE A 423 2.93 0.55 40.26
CA ILE A 423 4.25 0.62 39.62
C ILE A 423 4.23 -0.24 38.36
N VAL A 424 4.84 0.27 37.28
CA VAL A 424 5.11 -0.48 36.05
C VAL A 424 6.61 -0.74 35.98
N PRO A 425 7.04 -2.02 36.00
CA PRO A 425 8.46 -2.38 35.90
C PRO A 425 9.11 -1.89 34.59
N PRO A 426 10.44 -1.84 34.52
CA PRO A 426 11.16 -1.59 33.28
C PRO A 426 10.74 -2.56 32.16
N PHE A 427 10.62 -2.04 30.94
CA PHE A 427 10.29 -2.83 29.73
C PHE A 427 9.05 -3.73 29.90
N ALA A 428 8.02 -3.19 30.54
CA ALA A 428 6.76 -3.85 30.85
C ALA A 428 5.55 -2.94 30.56
N SER A 429 4.37 -3.53 30.49
CA SER A 429 3.10 -2.81 30.36
C SER A 429 2.14 -3.20 31.49
N LYS A 430 1.23 -2.29 31.84
CA LYS A 430 0.21 -2.52 32.87
C LYS A 430 -1.06 -1.75 32.52
N PRO A 431 -2.25 -2.36 32.63
CA PRO A 431 -3.50 -1.67 32.34
C PRO A 431 -4.03 -0.93 33.57
N ILE A 432 -4.59 0.26 33.37
CA ILE A 432 -5.59 0.83 34.28
C ILE A 432 -6.95 0.26 33.87
N LEU A 433 -7.72 -0.21 34.84
CA LEU A 433 -8.98 -0.91 34.63
C LEU A 433 -10.14 0.00 35.03
N PHE A 434 -10.93 0.39 34.03
CA PHE A 434 -12.09 1.24 34.22
C PHE A 434 -13.37 0.45 33.99
N ARG A 435 -14.37 0.63 34.85
CA ARG A 435 -15.73 0.13 34.64
C ARG A 435 -16.62 1.31 34.26
N PHE A 436 -17.34 1.19 33.16
CA PHE A 436 -18.31 2.18 32.69
C PHE A 436 -19.72 1.56 32.76
N HIS A 437 -20.53 2.07 33.68
CA HIS A 437 -21.87 1.59 34.02
C HIS A 437 -22.89 2.72 33.85
N PRO A 438 -23.26 3.09 32.61
CA PRO A 438 -24.23 4.14 32.38
C PRO A 438 -25.63 3.70 32.81
N ILE A 439 -26.36 4.61 33.46
CA ILE A 439 -27.77 4.43 33.84
C ILE A 439 -28.73 5.14 32.88
N GLU A 440 -28.22 6.10 32.10
CA GLU A 440 -28.99 6.82 31.08
C GLU A 440 -28.36 6.66 29.70
N ALA A 441 -29.19 6.73 28.66
CA ALA A 441 -28.74 6.63 27.27
C ALA A 441 -28.14 7.94 26.73
N LYS A 442 -27.18 8.51 27.47
CA LYS A 442 -26.50 9.77 27.14
C LYS A 442 -24.99 9.58 27.02
N LYS A 443 -24.31 10.64 26.60
CA LYS A 443 -22.84 10.69 26.55
C LYS A 443 -22.31 11.19 27.89
N TYR A 444 -21.40 10.42 28.47
CA TYR A 444 -20.65 10.77 29.66
C TYR A 444 -19.23 11.17 29.26
N GLN A 445 -18.70 12.20 29.93
CA GLN A 445 -17.34 12.67 29.70
C GLN A 445 -16.78 13.32 30.96
N VAL A 446 -15.57 12.93 31.33
CA VAL A 446 -14.84 13.49 32.47
C VAL A 446 -13.35 13.56 32.11
N THR A 447 -12.63 14.55 32.64
CA THR A 447 -11.19 14.70 32.44
C THR A 447 -10.53 14.63 33.79
N LEU A 448 -9.59 13.70 33.97
CA LEU A 448 -8.95 13.42 35.24
C LEU A 448 -7.45 13.68 35.16
N PRO A 449 -6.82 14.19 36.23
CA PRO A 449 -5.37 14.21 36.32
C PRO A 449 -4.81 12.78 36.48
N LEU A 450 -3.86 12.42 35.63
CA LEU A 450 -3.10 11.17 35.68
C LEU A 450 -1.61 11.49 35.79
N ILE A 451 -0.97 10.98 36.83
CA ILE A 451 0.49 11.07 37.03
C ILE A 451 1.11 9.82 36.40
N LEU A 452 2.13 10.01 35.56
CA LEU A 452 2.82 9.00 34.76
C LEU A 452 4.34 9.12 34.96
N GLY A 453 4.81 8.67 36.12
CA GLY A 453 6.18 8.91 36.57
C GLY A 453 6.35 10.38 36.92
N SER A 454 7.24 11.07 36.20
CA SER A 454 7.50 12.51 36.37
C SER A 454 6.50 13.43 35.63
N GLU A 455 5.65 12.90 34.76
CA GLU A 455 4.71 13.70 33.96
C GLU A 455 3.29 13.70 34.58
N LYS A 456 2.66 14.87 34.67
CA LYS A 456 1.23 15.01 34.99
C LYS A 456 0.45 15.29 33.70
N VAL A 457 -0.57 14.50 33.43
CA VAL A 457 -1.34 14.56 32.19
C VAL A 457 -2.84 14.59 32.45
N ALA A 458 -3.60 15.22 31.55
CA ALA A 458 -5.07 15.16 31.59
C ALA A 458 -5.55 13.94 30.79
N LEU A 459 -6.12 12.95 31.47
CA LEU A 459 -6.76 11.78 30.87
C LEU A 459 -8.25 12.07 30.67
N LYS A 460 -8.68 12.12 29.41
CA LYS A 460 -10.10 12.26 29.09
C LYS A 460 -10.76 10.88 29.02
N LEU A 461 -11.81 10.65 29.81
CA LEU A 461 -12.66 9.48 29.73
C LEU A 461 -13.98 9.87 29.05
N SER A 462 -14.46 9.06 28.11
CA SER A 462 -15.77 9.28 27.50
C SER A 462 -16.43 7.98 27.08
N GLY A 463 -17.74 7.88 27.30
CA GLY A 463 -18.55 6.73 26.93
C GLY A 463 -19.99 7.16 26.65
N ARG A 464 -20.77 6.27 26.04
CA ARG A 464 -22.20 6.50 25.79
C ARG A 464 -23.03 5.32 26.27
N GLY A 465 -24.08 5.62 27.04
CA GLY A 465 -25.13 4.66 27.35
C GLY A 465 -26.08 4.49 26.17
N THR A 466 -26.60 3.27 25.95
CA THR A 466 -27.52 2.96 24.86
C THR A 466 -28.71 2.12 25.33
N TYR A 467 -29.86 2.29 24.69
CA TYR A 467 -31.04 1.42 24.88
C TYR A 467 -30.94 0.10 24.12
N LYS A 468 -30.07 0.04 23.10
CA LYS A 468 -29.86 -1.18 22.33
C LYS A 468 -28.78 -2.00 23.00
N TYR A 469 -29.10 -3.25 23.31
CA TYR A 469 -28.11 -4.24 23.67
C TYR A 469 -27.34 -4.63 22.42
N ASP A 470 -26.03 -4.45 22.45
CA ASP A 470 -25.14 -4.78 21.33
C ASP A 470 -24.59 -6.19 21.52
N HIS A 471 -25.28 -7.17 20.94
CA HIS A 471 -24.81 -8.56 20.90
C HIS A 471 -23.44 -8.72 20.21
N ASN A 472 -23.03 -7.73 19.41
CA ASN A 472 -21.80 -7.72 18.61
C ASN A 472 -20.71 -6.80 19.18
N LEU A 473 -20.76 -6.49 20.49
CA LEU A 473 -19.66 -5.79 21.19
C LEU A 473 -18.28 -6.42 20.87
N MET A 474 -18.25 -7.74 20.63
CA MET A 474 -17.06 -8.50 20.22
C MET A 474 -16.60 -8.26 18.77
N GLN A 475 -17.50 -8.02 17.81
CA GLN A 475 -17.11 -7.77 16.41
C GLN A 475 -16.35 -6.44 16.25
N LYS A 476 -16.51 -5.51 17.20
CA LYS A 476 -15.75 -4.24 17.24
C LYS A 476 -14.26 -4.42 17.49
N PHE A 477 -13.82 -5.62 17.91
CA PHE A 477 -12.41 -5.97 18.04
C PHE A 477 -11.78 -6.51 16.76
N ASN A 478 -12.56 -6.75 15.70
CA ASN A 478 -12.01 -7.15 14.42
C ASN A 478 -11.25 -5.96 13.82
N SER A 479 -9.93 -5.99 13.97
CA SER A 479 -9.02 -5.13 13.24
C SER A 479 -8.99 -5.54 11.77
N ASN A 480 -8.80 -4.57 10.86
CA ASN A 480 -8.52 -4.80 9.43
C ASN A 480 -7.13 -5.43 9.19
N ILE A 481 -6.58 -6.12 10.19
CA ILE A 481 -5.22 -6.64 10.20
C ILE A 481 -5.29 -8.11 9.82
N PRO A 482 -4.33 -8.64 9.05
CA PRO A 482 -4.25 -10.07 8.80
C PRO A 482 -4.10 -10.87 10.10
N LYS A 483 -4.98 -11.85 10.34
CA LYS A 483 -4.90 -12.79 11.49
C LYS A 483 -3.68 -13.68 11.47
N MET A 484 -3.14 -13.89 10.28
CA MET A 484 -2.01 -14.74 10.00
C MET A 484 -1.05 -13.94 9.13
N SER A 485 0.20 -13.94 9.53
CA SER A 485 1.30 -13.39 8.74
C SER A 485 1.48 -14.17 7.46
N LEU A 486 1.79 -13.47 6.37
CA LEU A 486 2.28 -14.06 5.15
C LEU A 486 3.56 -14.82 5.51
N ASN A 487 3.56 -16.12 5.20
CA ASN A 487 4.77 -16.92 5.34
C ASN A 487 5.71 -16.58 4.18
N LEU A 488 6.51 -15.53 4.38
CA LEU A 488 7.50 -15.07 3.42
C LEU A 488 8.82 -15.85 3.51
N GLY A 489 8.90 -16.86 4.39
CA GLY A 489 10.10 -17.69 4.58
C GLY A 489 11.28 -16.97 5.25
N GLU A 490 11.14 -15.70 5.64
CA GLU A 490 12.20 -14.91 6.27
C GLU A 490 12.37 -15.25 7.76
N LEU A 491 11.27 -15.43 8.48
CA LEU A 491 11.29 -15.73 9.90
C LEU A 491 11.56 -17.23 10.12
N PRO A 492 12.50 -17.61 11.00
CA PRO A 492 12.84 -19.02 11.25
C PRO A 492 11.70 -19.81 11.90
N VAL A 493 10.77 -19.12 12.57
CA VAL A 493 9.62 -19.70 13.25
C VAL A 493 8.36 -18.90 12.90
N THR A 494 7.28 -19.60 12.59
CA THR A 494 5.98 -19.03 12.25
C THR A 494 4.89 -19.58 13.17
N LEU A 495 3.90 -18.75 13.51
CA LEU A 495 2.69 -19.17 14.21
C LEU A 495 1.56 -19.40 13.20
N SER A 496 0.61 -20.27 13.51
CA SER A 496 -0.62 -20.43 12.70
C SER A 496 -1.49 -19.17 12.71
N VAL A 497 -1.36 -18.35 13.75
CA VAL A 497 -2.09 -17.08 13.96
C VAL A 497 -1.22 -16.15 14.80
N ASP A 498 -1.17 -14.85 14.46
CA ASP A 498 -0.42 -13.85 15.23
C ASP A 498 -1.26 -13.20 16.33
N TYR A 499 -2.58 -13.22 16.17
CA TYR A 499 -3.51 -12.80 17.21
C TYR A 499 -4.77 -13.67 17.21
N LEU A 500 -5.37 -13.78 18.40
CA LEU A 500 -6.57 -14.56 18.64
C LEU A 500 -7.68 -13.65 19.15
N THR A 501 -8.87 -13.79 18.59
CA THR A 501 -10.09 -13.27 19.20
C THR A 501 -10.73 -14.39 20.00
N VAL A 502 -10.84 -14.18 21.29
CA VAL A 502 -11.48 -15.12 22.22
C VAL A 502 -12.91 -14.65 22.43
N GLU A 503 -13.88 -15.54 22.16
CA GLU A 503 -15.29 -15.25 22.40
C GLU A 503 -15.56 -15.04 23.89
N ALA A 504 -16.58 -14.25 24.21
CA ALA A 504 -16.95 -14.00 25.59
C ALA A 504 -17.30 -15.33 26.29
N PHE A 505 -16.70 -15.55 27.45
CA PHE A 505 -16.92 -16.72 28.28
C PHE A 505 -17.17 -16.31 29.74
N PRO A 506 -17.88 -17.12 30.54
CA PRO A 506 -18.19 -16.79 31.92
C PRO A 506 -16.95 -16.51 32.78
N VAL A 507 -17.14 -15.71 33.82
CA VAL A 507 -16.21 -15.56 34.95
C VAL A 507 -16.03 -16.90 35.65
N TRP A 508 -14.89 -17.08 36.33
CA TRP A 508 -14.51 -18.34 37.00
C TRP A 508 -14.47 -19.57 36.10
N ASN A 509 -14.13 -19.39 34.83
CA ASN A 509 -14.07 -20.46 33.86
C ASN A 509 -12.69 -20.53 33.18
N THR A 510 -12.42 -21.65 32.53
CA THR A 510 -11.18 -21.88 31.79
C THR A 510 -11.54 -22.36 30.40
N ILE A 511 -10.91 -21.75 29.39
CA ILE A 511 -11.06 -22.15 28.00
C ILE A 511 -9.69 -22.34 27.36
N ASP A 512 -9.60 -23.27 26.43
CA ASP A 512 -8.37 -23.57 25.71
C ASP A 512 -8.49 -23.16 24.24
N LYS A 513 -7.39 -22.64 23.68
CA LYS A 513 -7.25 -22.40 22.25
C LYS A 513 -5.98 -23.06 21.74
N LEU A 514 -6.12 -23.92 20.74
CA LEU A 514 -5.00 -24.56 20.06
C LEU A 514 -4.41 -23.61 19.02
N ILE A 515 -3.11 -23.40 19.08
CA ILE A 515 -2.32 -22.76 18.01
C ILE A 515 -1.20 -23.70 17.60
N TYR A 516 -0.64 -23.48 16.42
CA TYR A 516 0.54 -24.20 15.96
C TYR A 516 1.74 -23.27 15.88
N ILE A 517 2.88 -23.77 16.32
CA ILE A 517 4.19 -23.16 16.12
C ILE A 517 5.00 -24.05 15.19
N ARG A 518 5.61 -23.46 14.17
CA ARG A 518 6.35 -24.18 13.14
C ARG A 518 7.75 -23.60 12.99
N ASN A 519 8.76 -24.46 13.05
CA ASN A 519 10.10 -24.14 12.61
C ASN A 519 10.18 -24.33 11.09
N VAL A 520 10.40 -23.25 10.33
CA VAL A 520 10.47 -23.31 8.86
C VAL A 520 11.89 -23.50 8.35
N THR A 521 12.89 -23.55 9.23
CA THR A 521 14.27 -23.80 8.83
C THR A 521 14.49 -25.27 8.46
N LYS A 522 15.48 -25.53 7.62
CA LYS A 522 15.79 -26.88 7.12
C LYS A 522 16.76 -27.67 8.01
N ASN A 523 17.56 -26.96 8.80
CA ASN A 523 18.72 -27.52 9.49
C ASN A 523 19.01 -26.89 10.85
N ARG A 524 18.16 -25.99 11.35
CA ARG A 524 18.39 -25.32 12.63
C ARG A 524 17.35 -25.77 13.65
N VAL A 525 17.80 -26.04 14.86
CA VAL A 525 16.94 -26.35 16.01
C VAL A 525 16.61 -25.04 16.70
N MET A 526 15.32 -24.84 16.98
CA MET A 526 14.81 -23.63 17.63
C MET A 526 14.27 -24.01 19.00
N GLU A 527 14.49 -23.18 20.02
CA GLU A 527 13.81 -23.27 21.32
C GLU A 527 12.75 -22.18 21.39
N TYR A 528 11.56 -22.51 21.89
CA TYR A 528 10.54 -21.53 22.20
C TYR A 528 10.27 -21.45 23.70
N THR A 529 9.91 -20.27 24.19
CA THR A 529 9.51 -20.06 25.59
C THR A 529 8.38 -19.03 25.69
N TRP A 530 7.20 -19.48 26.09
CA TRP A 530 6.03 -18.64 26.36
C TRP A 530 6.10 -18.01 27.74
N GLN A 531 5.90 -16.69 27.80
CA GLN A 531 5.82 -15.96 29.05
C GLN A 531 4.35 -15.89 29.49
N LYS A 532 4.06 -16.34 30.72
CA LYS A 532 2.74 -16.19 31.34
C LYS A 532 2.33 -14.71 31.39
N CYS A 533 1.08 -14.42 31.06
CA CYS A 533 0.51 -13.08 31.14
C CYS A 533 -0.74 -13.09 32.04
N SER A 534 -0.92 -12.07 32.88
CA SER A 534 -2.08 -11.98 33.77
C SER A 534 -2.46 -10.56 34.13
N ILE A 535 -3.76 -10.30 34.23
CA ILE A 535 -4.33 -9.13 34.88
C ILE A 535 -4.85 -9.61 36.24
N GLY A 536 -4.22 -9.16 37.32
CA GLY A 536 -4.45 -9.70 38.68
C GLY A 536 -5.93 -9.70 39.08
N GLY A 537 -6.43 -10.88 39.48
CA GLY A 537 -7.82 -11.08 39.90
C GLY A 537 -8.87 -11.07 38.77
N ILE A 538 -8.43 -11.04 37.50
CA ILE A 538 -9.34 -10.89 36.34
C ILE A 538 -9.12 -11.99 35.31
N ILE A 539 -7.92 -12.11 34.74
CA ILE A 539 -7.61 -13.10 33.72
C ILE A 539 -6.14 -13.54 33.78
N GLU A 540 -5.91 -14.82 33.56
CA GLU A 540 -4.59 -15.43 33.42
C GLU A 540 -4.51 -16.19 32.09
N ILE A 541 -3.40 -16.02 31.37
CA ILE A 541 -3.12 -16.68 30.09
C ILE A 541 -1.76 -17.38 30.19
N LYS A 542 -1.73 -18.67 29.88
CA LYS A 542 -0.51 -19.49 29.86
C LYS A 542 -0.57 -20.56 28.76
N ALA A 543 0.59 -20.98 28.28
CA ALA A 543 0.69 -22.17 27.44
C ALA A 543 0.74 -23.44 28.32
N ASP A 544 0.13 -24.53 27.85
CA ASP A 544 0.27 -25.86 28.43
C ASP A 544 1.72 -26.37 28.39
N LYS A 545 2.40 -26.06 27.28
CA LYS A 545 3.84 -26.28 27.06
C LYS A 545 4.55 -24.94 27.09
N PRO A 546 5.07 -24.49 28.25
CA PRO A 546 5.70 -23.19 28.38
C PRO A 546 7.00 -23.09 27.58
N SER A 547 7.73 -24.18 27.38
CA SER A 547 8.94 -24.21 26.56
C SER A 547 9.17 -25.60 26.00
N ASP A 548 9.73 -25.68 24.79
CA ASP A 548 10.16 -26.93 24.16
C ASP A 548 11.14 -26.66 23.00
N LEU A 549 11.76 -27.72 22.50
CA LEU A 549 12.58 -27.69 21.29
C LEU A 549 11.74 -27.98 20.05
N LEU A 550 12.02 -27.21 18.99
CA LEU A 550 11.45 -27.34 17.67
C LEU A 550 12.52 -27.80 16.69
N GLN A 551 12.41 -29.05 16.27
CA GLN A 551 13.25 -29.64 15.23
C GLN A 551 13.03 -28.93 13.88
N PRO A 552 14.00 -28.99 12.95
CA PRO A 552 13.82 -28.41 11.61
C PRO A 552 12.56 -28.93 10.92
N GLN A 553 11.82 -28.04 10.26
CA GLN A 553 10.52 -28.32 9.61
C GLN A 553 9.41 -28.84 10.53
N GLN A 554 9.62 -28.92 11.85
CA GLN A 554 8.62 -29.44 12.77
C GLN A 554 7.51 -28.41 13.01
N THR A 555 6.28 -28.93 13.12
CA THR A 555 5.11 -28.18 13.58
C THR A 555 4.59 -28.83 14.87
N ILE A 556 4.39 -28.04 15.92
CA ILE A 556 3.86 -28.51 17.22
C ILE A 556 2.60 -27.71 17.55
N GLY A 557 1.58 -28.39 18.08
CA GLY A 557 0.40 -27.76 18.67
C GLY A 557 0.65 -27.34 20.13
N VAL A 558 0.28 -26.11 20.46
CA VAL A 558 0.37 -25.51 21.80
C VAL A 558 -1.04 -25.08 22.23
N LEU A 559 -1.49 -25.55 23.40
CA LEU A 559 -2.77 -25.12 23.98
C LEU A 559 -2.53 -23.89 24.84
N LEU A 560 -3.16 -22.79 24.45
CA LEU A 560 -3.23 -21.58 25.25
C LEU A 560 -4.45 -21.67 26.17
N ASN A 561 -4.19 -21.69 27.47
CA ASN A 561 -5.17 -21.76 28.54
C ASN A 561 -5.52 -20.34 29.01
N PHE A 562 -6.80 -19.97 28.90
CA PHE A 562 -7.35 -18.69 29.35
C PHE A 562 -8.23 -18.94 30.56
N LYS A 563 -7.80 -18.48 31.73
CA LYS A 563 -8.52 -18.63 32.98
C LYS A 563 -9.09 -17.28 33.42
N SER A 564 -10.42 -17.17 33.52
CA SER A 564 -11.10 -16.02 34.08
C SER A 564 -11.30 -16.18 35.60
N PHE A 565 -11.38 -15.05 36.28
CA PHE A 565 -11.64 -14.96 37.73
C PHE A 565 -12.95 -14.17 37.95
N GLU A 566 -13.06 -13.42 39.03
CA GLU A 566 -14.29 -12.79 39.50
C GLU A 566 -14.87 -11.74 38.56
N ASN A 567 -14.02 -10.92 37.93
CA ASN A 567 -14.46 -9.71 37.26
C ASN A 567 -14.47 -9.86 35.74
N PRO A 568 -15.57 -9.48 35.04
CA PRO A 568 -15.60 -9.50 33.59
C PRO A 568 -14.68 -8.40 33.03
N VAL A 569 -13.99 -8.70 31.92
CA VAL A 569 -13.06 -7.77 31.28
C VAL A 569 -13.14 -7.86 29.77
N ILE A 570 -12.93 -6.72 29.13
CA ILE A 570 -12.67 -6.59 27.70
C ILE A 570 -11.29 -5.99 27.54
N ALA A 571 -10.35 -6.77 26.98
CA ALA A 571 -8.96 -6.40 26.86
C ALA A 571 -8.29 -7.01 25.62
N THR A 572 -7.36 -6.26 25.03
CA THR A 572 -6.31 -6.80 24.15
C THR A 572 -5.09 -7.08 25.04
N ILE A 573 -4.58 -8.31 25.01
CA ILE A 573 -3.48 -8.77 25.87
C ILE A 573 -2.36 -9.35 24.99
N ASN A 574 -1.13 -8.90 25.24
CA ASN A 574 0.05 -9.41 24.55
C ASN A 574 0.59 -10.64 25.29
N LEU A 575 0.68 -11.77 24.59
CA LEU A 575 1.35 -12.98 25.04
C LEU A 575 2.68 -13.13 24.29
N SER A 576 3.80 -13.00 24.99
CA SER A 576 5.13 -13.06 24.38
C SER A 576 5.69 -14.48 24.33
N CYS A 577 6.21 -14.86 23.16
CA CYS A 577 7.02 -16.05 22.96
C CYS A 577 8.46 -15.64 22.63
N LYS A 578 9.43 -16.11 23.41
CA LYS A 578 10.85 -15.95 23.13
C LYS A 578 11.29 -17.10 22.24
N ILE A 579 11.93 -16.81 21.12
CA ILE A 579 12.53 -17.80 20.22
C ILE A 579 14.04 -17.67 20.28
N VAL A 580 14.74 -18.80 20.37
CA VAL A 580 16.19 -18.88 20.42
C VAL A 580 16.67 -19.89 19.38
N ASP A 581 17.60 -19.50 18.51
CA ASP A 581 18.27 -20.40 17.57
C ASP A 581 19.37 -21.15 18.33
N VAL A 582 19.08 -22.39 18.73
CA VAL A 582 19.98 -23.22 19.55
C VAL A 582 21.22 -23.58 18.76
N THR A 583 21.04 -23.94 17.48
CA THR A 583 22.15 -24.31 16.59
C THR A 583 23.13 -23.15 16.40
N GLN A 584 22.65 -21.93 16.17
CA GLN A 584 23.52 -20.76 16.07
C GLN A 584 24.19 -20.41 17.39
N ASN A 585 23.48 -20.57 18.52
CA ASN A 585 24.07 -20.35 19.83
C ASN A 585 25.20 -21.34 20.14
N GLU A 586 25.05 -22.61 19.81
CA GLU A 586 26.11 -23.62 19.98
C GLU A 586 27.35 -23.27 19.15
N ILE A 587 27.16 -22.93 17.87
CA ILE A 587 28.25 -22.50 16.98
C ILE A 587 28.95 -21.25 17.53
N HIS A 588 28.18 -20.30 18.07
CA HIS A 588 28.72 -19.10 18.68
C HIS A 588 29.54 -19.42 19.94
N MET A 589 29.02 -20.26 20.84
CA MET A 589 29.72 -20.68 22.06
C MET A 589 31.04 -21.39 21.74
N GLU A 590 31.06 -22.31 20.79
CA GLU A 590 32.29 -22.97 20.32
C GLU A 590 33.30 -21.96 19.73
N SER A 591 32.80 -20.92 19.06
CA SER A 591 33.64 -19.85 18.51
C SER A 591 34.24 -18.98 19.61
N VAL A 592 33.46 -18.68 20.64
CA VAL A 592 33.91 -17.93 21.84
C VAL A 592 34.96 -18.73 22.60
N GLU A 593 34.75 -20.02 22.84
CA GLU A 593 35.75 -20.87 23.52
C GLU A 593 37.06 -20.98 22.73
N ARG A 594 36.96 -21.17 21.40
CA ARG A 594 38.16 -21.17 20.53
C ARG A 594 38.90 -19.84 20.58
N TYR A 595 38.17 -18.73 20.62
CA TYR A 595 38.75 -17.40 20.75
C TYR A 595 39.44 -17.23 22.12
N GLN A 596 38.80 -17.64 23.21
CA GLN A 596 39.37 -17.58 24.56
C GLN A 596 40.66 -18.41 24.67
N LYS A 597 40.66 -19.66 24.20
CA LYS A 597 41.87 -20.50 24.17
C LYS A 597 43.01 -19.87 23.38
N LYS A 598 42.72 -19.31 22.20
CA LYS A 598 43.73 -18.56 21.42
C LYS A 598 44.23 -17.34 22.15
N GLN A 599 43.37 -16.64 22.90
CA GLN A 599 43.77 -15.48 23.66
C GLN A 599 44.69 -15.87 24.83
N GLU A 600 44.39 -16.95 25.56
CA GLU A 600 45.27 -17.49 26.60
C GLU A 600 46.62 -17.96 26.03
N GLU A 601 46.62 -18.61 24.86
CA GLU A 601 47.85 -18.96 24.17
C GLU A 601 48.67 -17.70 23.82
N ILE A 602 48.03 -16.65 23.30
CA ILE A 602 48.70 -15.37 22.98
C ILE A 602 49.27 -14.72 24.25
N ASP A 603 48.51 -14.68 25.35
CA ASP A 603 48.95 -14.08 26.61
C ASP A 603 50.18 -14.82 27.20
N GLN A 604 50.37 -16.11 26.88
CA GLN A 604 51.61 -16.84 27.21
C GLN A 604 52.82 -16.44 26.36
N TYR A 605 52.63 -15.92 25.15
CA TYR A 605 53.73 -15.49 24.27
C TYR A 605 54.16 -14.04 24.48
N PHE A 606 53.33 -13.21 25.14
CA PHE A 606 53.61 -11.79 25.37
C PHE A 606 53.50 -11.43 26.85
N LEU A 607 54.65 -11.27 27.52
CA LEU A 607 54.72 -10.53 28.78
C LEU A 607 54.93 -9.05 28.46
N ILE A 608 53.98 -8.20 28.88
CA ILE A 608 54.13 -6.74 28.83
C ILE A 608 54.75 -6.33 30.17
N ASP A 609 55.98 -5.83 30.14
CA ASP A 609 56.60 -5.18 31.29
C ASP A 609 56.20 -3.69 31.38
N ASP A 610 56.42 -3.06 32.54
CA ASP A 610 56.10 -1.65 32.80
C ASP A 610 56.81 -0.65 31.87
N LYS A 611 57.71 -1.13 30.99
CA LYS A 611 58.43 -0.34 29.99
C LYS A 611 57.85 -0.50 28.58
N GLY A 612 56.81 -1.31 28.40
CA GLY A 612 56.15 -1.55 27.11
C GLY A 612 56.95 -2.46 26.16
N THR A 613 57.88 -3.26 26.67
CA THR A 613 58.73 -4.15 25.86
C THR A 613 58.11 -5.54 25.76
N HIS A 614 57.82 -6.00 24.53
CA HIS A 614 57.28 -7.32 24.26
C HIS A 614 58.40 -8.37 24.19
N THR A 615 58.46 -9.30 25.15
CA THR A 615 59.41 -10.41 25.08
C THR A 615 58.70 -11.65 24.53
N LEU A 616 59.03 -12.04 23.29
CA LEU A 616 58.54 -13.28 22.67
C LEU A 616 59.34 -14.47 23.23
N VAL A 617 58.71 -15.28 24.07
CA VAL A 617 59.32 -16.54 24.53
C VAL A 617 58.97 -17.66 23.53
N ASN A 618 59.97 -18.17 22.82
CA ASN A 618 59.91 -19.34 21.92
C ASN A 618 58.71 -19.42 20.95
N CYS A 619 58.67 -18.53 19.95
CA CYS A 619 57.65 -18.57 18.91
C CYS A 619 58.25 -18.88 17.53
N SER A 620 57.80 -19.96 16.88
CA SER A 620 58.18 -20.30 15.50
C SER A 620 57.61 -19.26 14.51
N TYR A 621 58.36 -18.92 13.45
CA TYR A 621 58.01 -17.89 12.45
C TYR A 621 56.58 -17.99 11.87
N ARG A 622 56.03 -19.21 11.80
CA ARG A 622 54.66 -19.47 11.30
C ARG A 622 53.56 -18.95 12.25
N LYS A 623 53.81 -19.01 13.56
CA LYS A 623 52.90 -18.50 14.61
C LYS A 623 52.95 -16.97 14.71
N ILE A 624 54.08 -16.34 14.39
CA ILE A 624 54.22 -14.87 14.37
C ILE A 624 53.28 -14.24 13.33
N ILE A 625 53.13 -14.88 12.16
CA ILE A 625 52.25 -14.39 11.08
C ILE A 625 50.77 -14.52 11.48
N GLU A 626 50.37 -15.62 12.12
CA GLU A 626 48.99 -15.81 12.59
C GLU A 626 48.60 -14.79 13.68
N VAL A 627 49.53 -14.47 14.58
CA VAL A 627 49.34 -13.45 15.62
C VAL A 627 49.23 -12.04 15.03
N PHE A 628 50.03 -11.71 14.00
CA PHE A 628 49.97 -10.39 13.34
C PHE A 628 48.64 -10.17 12.62
N ILE A 629 48.07 -11.22 12.01
CA ILE A 629 46.75 -11.19 11.36
C ILE A 629 45.64 -10.99 12.41
N LEU A 630 45.73 -11.63 13.58
CA LEU A 630 44.76 -11.47 14.67
C LEU A 630 44.81 -10.08 15.34
N PHE A 631 45.99 -9.47 15.45
CA PHE A 631 46.10 -8.11 15.98
C PHE A 631 45.43 -7.07 15.08
N GLN A 632 45.53 -7.22 13.76
CA GLN A 632 44.80 -6.35 12.81
C GLN A 632 43.28 -6.49 12.94
N THR A 633 42.75 -7.69 13.20
CA THR A 633 41.30 -7.87 13.42
C THR A 633 40.80 -7.23 14.73
N LYS A 634 41.63 -7.18 15.78
CA LYS A 634 41.27 -6.58 17.08
C LYS A 634 41.23 -5.05 17.04
N SER A 635 42.04 -4.42 16.19
CA SER A 635 42.11 -2.95 16.05
C SER A 635 41.09 -2.36 15.08
N PHE A 636 40.52 -3.15 14.16
CA PHE A 636 39.67 -2.62 13.08
C PHE A 636 38.28 -3.25 12.93
N GLY A 637 37.89 -4.25 13.74
CA GLY A 637 36.52 -4.76 13.77
C GLY A 637 35.96 -5.17 12.39
N MET A 638 36.80 -5.75 11.52
CA MET A 638 36.40 -6.24 10.20
C MET A 638 36.75 -7.72 10.03
N ASP A 639 35.78 -8.51 9.59
CA ASP A 639 35.99 -9.83 8.99
C ASP A 639 36.75 -9.65 7.66
N VAL A 640 38.01 -10.09 7.61
CA VAL A 640 38.81 -10.12 6.38
C VAL A 640 38.75 -11.54 5.80
N PRO A 641 38.32 -11.74 4.54
CA PRO A 641 38.32 -13.07 3.95
C PRO A 641 39.76 -13.53 3.65
N MET A 642 40.10 -14.75 4.06
CA MET A 642 41.40 -15.37 3.79
C MET A 642 41.67 -15.47 2.29
N CYS A 643 42.70 -14.80 1.79
CA CYS A 643 43.20 -14.98 0.44
C CYS A 643 44.16 -16.18 0.39
N HIS A 644 43.74 -17.29 -0.23
CA HIS A 644 44.59 -18.44 -0.51
C HIS A 644 45.48 -18.17 -1.73
N CYS A 645 46.72 -17.72 -1.52
CA CYS A 645 47.72 -17.72 -2.60
C CYS A 645 49.15 -17.50 -2.07
N ILE A 646 49.78 -18.50 -1.44
CA ILE A 646 51.25 -18.59 -1.43
C ILE A 646 51.68 -20.07 -1.51
N LYS A 647 52.19 -20.48 -2.66
CA LYS A 647 52.96 -21.73 -2.84
C LYS A 647 54.44 -21.48 -2.47
N PRO A 648 55.19 -22.53 -2.06
CA PRO A 648 56.51 -22.40 -1.47
C PRO A 648 57.63 -22.65 -2.50
N GLN A 649 58.44 -21.65 -2.83
CA GLN A 649 59.78 -21.87 -3.43
C GLN A 649 60.73 -20.73 -3.08
N CYS A 650 61.69 -21.01 -2.19
CA CYS A 650 63.13 -20.88 -2.41
C CYS A 650 63.88 -20.94 -1.09
N ASN A 651 64.61 -22.05 -0.92
CA ASN A 651 65.68 -22.19 0.05
C ASN A 651 66.89 -21.32 -0.37
N SER A 652 67.70 -20.97 0.63
CA SER A 652 69.03 -20.35 0.55
C SER A 652 69.07 -18.83 0.32
N ILE A 653 69.45 -18.10 1.37
CA ILE A 653 70.78 -17.50 1.56
C ILE A 653 70.77 -16.78 2.91
N ALA A 654 71.69 -17.21 3.77
CA ALA A 654 71.90 -16.68 5.10
C ALA A 654 72.60 -15.30 5.08
N HIS A 655 72.39 -14.55 6.16
CA HIS A 655 73.20 -13.43 6.63
C HIS A 655 73.39 -12.22 5.71
N SER A 656 72.46 -11.26 5.82
CA SER A 656 72.75 -9.85 6.17
C SER A 656 71.51 -8.98 5.86
N ARG A 657 71.35 -7.89 6.60
CA ARG A 657 70.33 -6.81 6.47
C ARG A 657 69.16 -6.88 7.47
N LEU A 658 69.51 -6.54 8.71
CA LEU A 658 68.62 -6.04 9.78
C LEU A 658 68.18 -4.57 9.56
N THR A 659 68.18 -4.05 8.33
CA THR A 659 67.97 -2.61 8.04
C THR A 659 66.85 -2.30 7.05
N ARG A 660 65.81 -3.15 6.98
CA ARG A 660 64.60 -2.86 6.17
C ARG A 660 63.25 -3.11 6.87
N ALA A 661 63.23 -3.25 8.19
CA ALA A 661 61.97 -3.24 8.96
C ALA A 661 61.44 -1.81 9.22
N GLY A 662 62.28 -0.77 9.08
CA GLY A 662 61.89 0.62 9.35
C GLY A 662 61.14 1.35 8.24
N GLN A 663 60.98 0.77 7.05
CA GLN A 663 60.34 1.45 5.91
C GLN A 663 58.90 1.02 5.59
N CYS A 664 58.39 -0.07 6.19
CA CYS A 664 56.97 -0.42 6.08
C CYS A 664 56.08 0.28 7.13
N VAL A 665 56.67 0.88 8.17
CA VAL A 665 55.92 1.63 9.20
C VAL A 665 55.55 3.04 8.72
N HIS A 666 56.34 3.63 7.80
CA HIS A 666 56.11 5.01 7.34
C HIS A 666 55.04 5.16 6.25
N TYR A 667 54.61 4.08 5.59
CA TYR A 667 53.58 4.16 4.54
C TYR A 667 52.15 3.94 5.04
N PHE A 668 51.96 3.51 6.30
CA PHE A 668 50.65 3.29 6.91
C PHE A 668 50.24 4.39 7.91
N GLN A 669 51.14 5.33 8.24
CA GLN A 669 50.85 6.47 9.12
C GLN A 669 50.19 7.67 8.42
N SER A 670 49.94 7.61 7.10
CA SER A 670 49.34 8.71 6.32
C SER A 670 47.87 8.51 5.93
N ALA A 671 47.23 7.43 6.38
CA ALA A 671 45.79 7.25 6.30
C ALA A 671 45.27 6.89 7.69
N PHE A 672 44.17 7.53 8.12
CA PHE A 672 43.49 7.38 9.42
C PHE A 672 44.01 8.27 10.56
N VAL A 673 43.57 9.54 10.53
CA VAL A 673 43.30 10.32 11.74
C VAL A 673 41.95 9.85 12.27
N VAL A 674 41.93 9.13 13.40
CA VAL A 674 40.72 8.85 14.17
C VAL A 674 40.93 9.49 15.54
N GLU A 675 40.15 10.54 15.80
CA GLU A 675 40.04 11.16 17.13
C GLU A 675 39.34 10.17 18.07
N PHE A 676 39.98 9.86 19.19
CA PHE A 676 39.33 9.17 20.32
C PHE A 676 38.46 10.19 21.08
N PRO A 677 37.18 9.91 21.40
CA PRO A 677 36.46 10.68 22.40
C PRO A 677 36.90 10.23 23.82
N PRO A 678 36.78 11.11 24.83
CA PRO A 678 37.25 10.88 26.20
C PRO A 678 36.56 9.73 26.93
#